data_AF-A0A653CE53-F1
#
_entry.id   AF-A0A653CE53-F1
#
_cell.length_a   1.000
_cell.length_b   1.000
_cell.length_c   1.000
_cell.angle_alpha   90.00
_cell.angle_beta   90.00
_cell.angle_gamma   90.00
#
_symmetry.space_group_name_H-M   'P 1'
#
loop_
_entity.id
_entity.type
_entity.pdbx_description
1 polymer ?
#
loop_
_entity_poly.entity_id
_entity_poly.type
_entity_poly.pdbx_seq_one_letter_code
_entity_poly.pdbx_strand_id
1 'polypeptide(L)'
;MFNDIMRNADTEELDKAYKPVPVDPKEAVATILYSSGTTGMPKGVMGTHHNLTTVFEVISTQMKDLMMNNDPSDALLVVIPIFHAFGFILMYINLIRGKSIVLLDKFQPRVFLEAIVKYRVTRLLVPPPLVLFLVKHPLVKEYNLSSLKEVRSGAAPLGAKIQKELKEKLHIQHISQAYGMTEMTFAVLISPPGAEGKIGSSGKVVPGMMAKVIDSQGRSLGKLQEGELCFKGPLVVKGYVGDPEATRNTIDKDGWIHTGDIGYYDEDGYFFIVDRQKELIKYKGFQVPPAELEALLISHACVDDVAVTDEGHDDEDDPSDALLVVIPLFHAFGFMLMYMNLIRGKSVILLDKFQPRVFLEAIVKYRVTRLSVPPPLVLFLVKHPLVKEYDLSSLKEVRSGAAPLGAKIQKELKEKLHIQHMSQAFGMTETIFAVLISPPGAEGKIGSSGKVVPGMMAKVIDSQGRSLGKLQEGELCFKGPLVAKGNTIDKDGWLHTGDIAYYDEDGYLFIVDRKKELIKYKGFQVAPAELEALLISHAYVDEAASHKQNIIQVDGETGESLTADTLLKRSIRLAKWFQHQGVSVGDCAAVNSENRLEFYTVPLTGFFEGVIFTGFNPEYTPWELKHVMGLSKPKVVFCSSRTVDKMLSILHEYPYVKYLVLFGEERRSYHPKVVMFNDIMGNADREELDETYKAVALDPKEAIATILYSSGTTGMPKGVMGTHHNMTAFSEMISTQMKDMMMNDDPSDALLVVIPLFHGFGFMLMYMNLIRGKSVVLLDKLKPRVFLEAIVKYRVTRLSVPPPLILFLVKHPLVKEYDLSSIKEVRSGAAPLSAEIQKELKEKFRIEHISQAYGMTETTLAVLTSPPGAEGKIGSSGQIVPGMMVKVIDSQGRSLGKHQEGELCFKGPLVVKGYVGDPEATRNTIDKDGWIHTGDIGYYDEDGYFFIVDRQKELIKYKGFQVAPAELEALLISHPCVDDVAVTGVPDEASGELPLAFVVRKPGTKLTEREVEKFVEDHLSPAKRLRGGVIFVDEIPRNPSGKILRRVLKERAKNLKSKL
;
A
#
# COMPACT_ATOMS: atom_id res chain seq x y z
N MET A 1 -16.07 20.71 17.01
CA MET A 1 -16.18 22.03 16.31
C MET A 1 -17.38 22.12 15.37
N PHE A 2 -17.47 21.44 14.22
CA PHE A 2 -18.66 21.53 13.33
C PHE A 2 -19.95 21.08 14.04
N ASN A 3 -19.89 19.97 14.78
CA ASN A 3 -21.04 19.49 15.59
C ASN A 3 -21.35 20.37 16.80
N ASP A 4 -20.36 21.09 17.36
CA ASP A 4 -20.59 22.03 18.47
C ASP A 4 -21.13 23.38 17.95
N ILE A 5 -20.70 23.80 16.76
CA ILE A 5 -21.24 24.95 16.02
C ILE A 5 -22.70 24.67 15.65
N MET A 6 -23.03 23.46 15.19
CA MET A 6 -24.39 23.07 14.81
C MET A 6 -25.30 22.78 16.02
N ARG A 7 -24.76 22.40 17.18
CA ARG A 7 -25.52 22.14 18.43
C ARG A 7 -25.80 23.41 19.24
N ASN A 8 -24.93 24.41 19.13
CA ASN A 8 -25.06 25.69 19.84
C ASN A 8 -25.60 26.83 18.93
N ALA A 9 -25.94 26.49 17.68
CA ALA A 9 -26.57 27.39 16.74
C ALA A 9 -28.05 27.60 17.13
N ASP A 10 -28.35 28.70 17.82
CA ASP A 10 -29.72 29.19 17.89
C ASP A 10 -30.11 29.72 16.50
N THR A 11 -30.96 28.96 15.80
CA THR A 11 -31.34 29.25 14.42
C THR A 11 -32.02 30.62 14.29
N GLU A 12 -32.67 31.14 15.34
CA GLU A 12 -33.24 32.49 15.32
C GLU A 12 -32.19 33.60 15.48
N GLU A 13 -31.11 33.37 16.23
CA GLU A 13 -29.98 34.33 16.31
C GLU A 13 -29.15 34.32 15.03
N LEU A 14 -28.96 33.14 14.41
CA LEU A 14 -28.27 33.02 13.12
C LEU A 14 -29.01 33.73 11.99
N ASP A 15 -30.33 33.61 11.88
CA ASP A 15 -31.11 34.33 10.86
C ASP A 15 -31.13 35.85 11.09
N LYS A 16 -31.07 36.31 12.34
CA LYS A 16 -30.98 37.75 12.67
C LYS A 16 -29.57 38.33 12.48
N ALA A 17 -28.53 37.50 12.61
CA ALA A 17 -27.13 37.90 12.51
C ALA A 17 -26.52 37.71 11.10
N TYR A 18 -27.14 36.88 10.24
CA TYR A 18 -26.60 36.59 8.92
C TYR A 18 -26.86 37.73 7.94
N LYS A 19 -25.83 38.53 7.67
CA LYS A 19 -25.80 39.43 6.52
C LYS A 19 -25.01 38.76 5.39
N PRO A 20 -25.63 38.43 4.24
CA PRO A 20 -24.92 37.87 3.11
C PRO A 20 -23.78 38.81 2.70
N VAL A 21 -22.61 38.24 2.42
CA VAL A 21 -21.50 39.02 1.85
C VAL A 21 -21.93 39.44 0.44
N PRO A 22 -21.97 40.75 0.12
CA PRO A 22 -22.33 41.20 -1.21
C PRO A 22 -21.23 40.80 -2.20
N VAL A 23 -21.60 40.03 -3.21
CA VAL A 23 -20.73 39.61 -4.32
C VAL A 23 -21.39 39.96 -5.64
N ASP A 24 -20.62 40.29 -6.68
CA ASP A 24 -21.16 40.33 -8.04
C ASP A 24 -21.43 38.89 -8.49
N PRO A 25 -22.70 38.49 -8.69
CA PRO A 25 -23.03 37.10 -8.94
C PRO A 25 -22.47 36.59 -10.26
N LYS A 26 -22.19 37.47 -11.24
CA LYS A 26 -21.66 37.07 -12.55
C LYS A 26 -20.14 36.88 -12.54
N GLU A 27 -19.44 37.53 -11.61
CA GLU A 27 -17.98 37.49 -11.56
C GLU A 27 -17.43 36.59 -10.46
N ALA A 28 -18.14 36.50 -9.33
CA ALA A 28 -17.72 35.72 -8.18
C ALA A 28 -17.93 34.22 -8.42
N VAL A 29 -16.82 33.48 -8.37
CA VAL A 29 -16.79 32.03 -8.45
C VAL A 29 -17.38 31.46 -7.17
N ALA A 30 -18.50 30.75 -7.29
CA ALA A 30 -19.19 30.08 -6.19
C ALA A 30 -18.76 28.62 -6.05
N THR A 31 -18.41 27.96 -7.16
CA THR A 31 -17.99 26.56 -7.20
C THR A 31 -16.81 26.37 -8.13
N ILE A 32 -15.91 25.45 -7.76
CA ILE A 32 -14.92 24.88 -8.66
C ILE A 32 -15.21 23.39 -8.77
N LEU A 33 -15.75 22.97 -9.92
CA LEU A 33 -16.14 21.59 -10.17
C LEU A 33 -15.11 20.94 -11.08
N TYR A 34 -14.48 19.86 -10.64
CA TYR A 34 -13.42 19.23 -11.44
C TYR A 34 -14.02 18.31 -12.52
N SER A 35 -13.63 18.56 -13.77
CA SER A 35 -13.93 17.73 -14.95
C SER A 35 -12.64 17.09 -15.42
N SER A 36 -12.61 15.77 -15.65
CA SER A 36 -11.44 15.10 -16.25
C SER A 36 -11.22 15.50 -17.72
N GLY A 37 -12.23 16.11 -18.36
CA GLY A 37 -12.23 16.51 -19.76
C GLY A 37 -11.82 15.38 -20.71
N THR A 38 -11.59 15.72 -21.98
CA THR A 38 -11.08 14.74 -22.97
C THR A 38 -9.57 14.53 -22.89
N THR A 39 -8.92 15.06 -21.85
CA THR A 39 -7.47 15.07 -21.67
C THR A 39 -6.99 14.11 -20.57
N GLY A 40 -7.90 13.50 -19.81
CA GLY A 40 -7.58 12.58 -18.70
C GLY A 40 -6.99 13.24 -17.45
N MET A 41 -6.73 14.56 -17.51
CA MET A 41 -6.23 15.38 -16.42
C MET A 41 -7.38 16.16 -15.77
N PRO A 42 -7.54 16.16 -14.43
CA PRO A 42 -8.56 16.95 -13.75
C PRO A 42 -8.40 18.46 -14.01
N LYS A 43 -9.42 19.09 -14.61
CA LYS A 43 -9.52 20.53 -14.84
C LYS A 43 -10.60 21.13 -13.94
N GLY A 44 -10.25 22.11 -13.12
CA GLY A 44 -11.21 22.81 -12.27
C GLY A 44 -12.07 23.77 -13.10
N VAL A 45 -13.38 23.57 -13.14
CA VAL A 45 -14.36 24.40 -13.86
C VAL A 45 -14.98 25.43 -12.93
N MET A 46 -14.89 26.71 -13.27
CA MET A 46 -15.33 27.82 -12.42
C MET A 46 -16.81 28.17 -12.65
N GLY A 47 -17.69 27.72 -11.75
CA GLY A 47 -19.10 28.10 -11.69
C GLY A 47 -19.30 29.34 -10.83
N THR A 48 -20.05 30.32 -11.33
CA THR A 48 -20.36 31.58 -10.63
C THR A 48 -21.63 31.47 -9.81
N HIS A 49 -21.86 32.44 -8.91
CA HIS A 49 -23.13 32.53 -8.18
C HIS A 49 -24.32 32.65 -9.13
N HIS A 50 -24.17 33.39 -10.25
CA HIS A 50 -25.18 33.53 -11.29
C HIS A 50 -25.51 32.17 -11.91
N ASN A 51 -24.49 31.39 -12.29
CA ASN A 51 -24.68 30.04 -12.83
C ASN A 51 -25.53 29.18 -11.88
N LEU A 52 -25.21 29.15 -10.58
CA LEU A 52 -25.97 28.38 -9.59
C LEU A 52 -27.39 28.89 -9.41
N THR A 53 -27.61 30.20 -9.31
CA THR A 53 -28.97 30.77 -9.19
C THR A 53 -29.83 30.43 -10.40
N THR A 54 -29.27 30.47 -11.60
CA THR A 54 -29.99 30.12 -12.83
C THR A 54 -30.33 28.63 -12.90
N VAL A 55 -29.48 27.75 -12.36
CA VAL A 55 -29.82 26.33 -12.18
C VAL A 55 -31.06 26.17 -11.30
N PHE A 56 -31.18 26.90 -10.19
CA PHE A 56 -32.36 26.84 -9.34
C PHE A 56 -33.63 27.30 -10.09
N GLU A 57 -33.53 28.32 -10.94
CA GLU A 57 -34.64 28.81 -11.77
C GLU A 57 -35.05 27.80 -12.86
N VAL A 58 -34.07 27.22 -13.56
CA VAL A 58 -34.29 26.18 -14.57
C VAL A 58 -34.94 24.95 -13.96
N ILE A 59 -34.49 24.48 -12.81
CA ILE A 59 -35.09 23.29 -12.18
C ILE A 59 -36.48 23.64 -11.63
N SER A 60 -36.68 24.84 -11.07
CA SER A 60 -38.00 25.26 -10.54
C SER A 60 -39.06 25.41 -11.64
N THR A 61 -38.64 25.62 -12.89
CA THR A 61 -39.54 25.74 -14.05
C THR A 61 -39.67 24.43 -14.85
N GLN A 62 -38.56 23.74 -15.14
CA GLN A 62 -38.50 22.53 -16.00
C GLN A 62 -38.58 21.20 -15.25
N MET A 63 -38.41 21.21 -13.92
CA MET A 63 -38.57 20.03 -13.07
C MET A 63 -39.62 20.28 -11.98
N LYS A 64 -40.62 21.12 -12.29
CA LYS A 64 -41.67 21.50 -11.35
C LYS A 64 -42.37 20.29 -10.72
N ASP A 65 -42.60 19.22 -11.47
CA ASP A 65 -43.22 17.98 -10.96
C ASP A 65 -42.32 17.25 -9.93
N LEU A 66 -41.00 17.31 -10.12
CA LEU A 66 -40.02 16.81 -9.15
C LEU A 66 -40.01 17.67 -7.87
N MET A 67 -40.23 18.98 -8.04
CA MET A 67 -39.99 20.02 -7.04
C MET A 67 -41.22 20.39 -6.20
N MET A 68 -42.43 20.24 -6.74
CA MET A 68 -43.69 20.78 -6.17
C MET A 68 -44.65 19.68 -5.69
N ASN A 69 -44.32 18.40 -5.88
CA ASN A 69 -45.12 17.32 -5.33
C ASN A 69 -44.85 17.20 -3.83
N ASN A 70 -45.75 17.72 -2.99
CA ASN A 70 -45.66 17.66 -1.52
C ASN A 70 -46.22 16.36 -0.92
N ASP A 71 -46.50 15.36 -1.76
CA ASP A 71 -46.92 14.04 -1.30
C ASP A 71 -45.82 13.41 -0.40
N PRO A 72 -46.12 13.13 0.89
CA PRO A 72 -45.17 12.51 1.81
C PRO A 72 -44.78 11.07 1.42
N SER A 73 -45.56 10.43 0.55
CA SER A 73 -45.28 9.09 0.03
C SER A 73 -44.29 9.08 -1.13
N ASP A 74 -43.85 10.27 -1.58
CA ASP A 74 -42.97 10.45 -2.72
C ASP A 74 -41.50 10.51 -2.27
N ALA A 75 -40.73 9.48 -2.64
CA ALA A 75 -39.33 9.30 -2.28
C ALA A 75 -38.45 9.28 -3.53
N LEU A 76 -37.51 10.23 -3.59
CA LEU A 76 -36.51 10.34 -4.65
C LEU A 76 -35.23 9.62 -4.22
N LEU A 77 -34.78 8.66 -5.04
CA LEU A 77 -33.45 8.06 -4.90
C LEU A 77 -32.54 8.62 -6.00
N VAL A 78 -31.51 9.32 -5.58
CA VAL A 78 -30.44 9.81 -6.46
C VAL A 78 -29.24 8.91 -6.26
N VAL A 79 -28.75 8.31 -7.34
CA VAL A 79 -27.52 7.49 -7.32
C VAL A 79 -26.50 8.12 -8.26
N ILE A 80 -26.02 9.28 -7.83
CA ILE A 80 -25.01 10.08 -8.52
C ILE A 80 -24.08 10.62 -7.44
N PRO A 81 -22.75 10.53 -7.61
CA PRO A 81 -21.81 11.02 -6.60
C PRO A 81 -22.04 12.51 -6.30
N ILE A 82 -22.08 12.89 -5.01
CA ILE A 82 -22.41 14.26 -4.58
C ILE A 82 -21.32 15.26 -4.99
N PHE A 83 -20.10 14.78 -5.29
CA PHE A 83 -19.03 15.61 -5.85
C PHE A 83 -19.25 15.97 -7.33
N HIS A 84 -20.13 15.26 -8.04
CA HIS A 84 -20.51 15.59 -9.41
C HIS A 84 -21.45 16.80 -9.39
N ALA A 85 -21.28 17.74 -10.34
CA ALA A 85 -22.08 18.97 -10.44
C ALA A 85 -23.58 18.73 -10.26
N PHE A 86 -24.08 17.71 -10.97
CA PHE A 86 -25.47 17.29 -10.95
C PHE A 86 -25.91 16.75 -9.57
N GLY A 87 -25.08 15.92 -8.91
CA GLY A 87 -25.38 15.38 -7.57
C GLY A 87 -25.37 16.46 -6.49
N PHE A 88 -24.41 17.40 -6.57
CA PHE A 88 -24.32 18.57 -5.69
C PHE A 88 -25.59 19.43 -5.77
N ILE A 89 -25.98 19.85 -6.98
CA ILE A 89 -27.14 20.71 -7.21
C ILE A 89 -28.44 20.07 -6.69
N LEU A 90 -28.62 18.78 -6.96
CA LEU A 90 -29.84 18.07 -6.59
C LEU A 90 -29.95 17.82 -5.09
N MET A 91 -28.83 17.60 -4.40
CA MET A 91 -28.82 17.49 -2.95
C MET A 91 -29.31 18.79 -2.31
N TYR A 92 -28.75 19.94 -2.71
CA TYR A 92 -29.13 21.25 -2.18
C TYR A 92 -30.61 21.55 -2.41
N ILE A 93 -31.12 21.23 -3.60
CA ILE A 93 -32.52 21.48 -3.97
C ILE A 93 -33.52 20.66 -3.15
N ASN A 94 -33.20 19.39 -2.89
CA ASN A 94 -34.05 18.52 -2.09
C ASN A 94 -34.00 18.93 -0.60
N LEU A 95 -32.81 19.31 -0.09
CA LEU A 95 -32.66 19.80 1.28
C LEU A 95 -33.40 21.12 1.54
N ILE A 96 -33.32 22.11 0.63
CA ILE A 96 -34.01 23.41 0.76
C ILE A 96 -35.54 23.25 0.85
N ARG A 97 -36.08 22.16 0.29
CA ARG A 97 -37.52 21.84 0.33
C ARG A 97 -37.92 20.81 1.38
N GLY A 98 -37.00 20.43 2.27
CA GLY A 98 -37.27 19.47 3.34
C GLY A 98 -37.56 18.05 2.86
N LYS A 99 -37.07 17.68 1.67
CA LYS A 99 -37.22 16.33 1.13
C LYS A 99 -36.14 15.40 1.70
N SER A 100 -36.55 14.18 2.02
CA SER A 100 -35.63 13.12 2.47
C SER A 100 -34.82 12.61 1.29
N ILE A 101 -33.49 12.63 1.45
CA ILE A 101 -32.55 12.07 0.48
C ILE A 101 -32.03 10.75 1.04
N VAL A 102 -32.14 9.69 0.25
CA VAL A 102 -31.51 8.40 0.56
C VAL A 102 -30.11 8.42 -0.04
N LEU A 103 -29.09 8.40 0.83
CA LEU A 103 -27.67 8.35 0.44
C LEU A 103 -27.14 6.92 0.57
N LEU A 104 -26.47 6.45 -0.47
CA LEU A 104 -25.76 5.17 -0.49
C LEU A 104 -24.25 5.48 -0.47
N ASP A 105 -23.49 4.81 0.40
CA ASP A 105 -22.04 5.05 0.55
C ASP A 105 -21.23 4.56 -0.67
N LYS A 106 -21.72 3.52 -1.35
CA LYS A 106 -21.26 2.99 -2.64
C LYS A 106 -22.41 2.26 -3.35
N PHE A 107 -22.38 2.17 -4.68
CA PHE A 107 -23.35 1.35 -5.42
C PHE A 107 -23.08 -0.13 -5.14
N GLN A 108 -23.96 -0.76 -4.37
CA GLN A 108 -24.01 -2.21 -4.21
C GLN A 108 -25.35 -2.71 -4.77
N PRO A 109 -25.37 -3.63 -5.75
CA PRO A 109 -26.59 -4.07 -6.43
C PRO A 109 -27.75 -4.45 -5.51
N ARG A 110 -27.48 -5.20 -4.43
CA ARG A 110 -28.48 -5.60 -3.44
C ARG A 110 -28.94 -4.42 -2.58
N VAL A 111 -28.02 -3.63 -2.05
CA VAL A 111 -28.34 -2.46 -1.19
C VAL A 111 -29.12 -1.39 -1.96
N PHE A 112 -28.82 -1.19 -3.24
CA PHE A 112 -29.55 -0.28 -4.12
C PHE A 112 -31.01 -0.72 -4.33
N LEU A 113 -31.24 -1.99 -4.64
CA LEU A 113 -32.59 -2.55 -4.78
C LEU A 113 -33.34 -2.59 -3.44
N GLU A 114 -32.65 -2.92 -2.35
CA GLU A 114 -33.18 -2.88 -0.99
C GLU A 114 -33.57 -1.47 -0.57
N ALA A 115 -32.82 -0.44 -0.96
CA ALA A 115 -33.15 0.95 -0.70
C ALA A 115 -34.43 1.37 -1.44
N ILE A 116 -34.59 0.96 -2.71
CA ILE A 116 -35.81 1.23 -3.48
C ILE A 116 -37.03 0.65 -2.76
N VAL A 117 -36.92 -0.59 -2.28
CA VAL A 117 -38.01 -1.28 -1.56
C VAL A 117 -38.25 -0.68 -0.17
N LYS A 118 -37.20 -0.56 0.64
CA LYS A 118 -37.25 -0.11 2.05
C LYS A 118 -37.81 1.30 2.17
N TYR A 119 -37.38 2.20 1.29
CA TYR A 119 -37.80 3.60 1.31
C TYR A 119 -38.96 3.89 0.35
N ARG A 120 -39.54 2.85 -0.28
CA ARG A 120 -40.64 2.94 -1.25
C ARG A 120 -40.40 4.01 -2.30
N VAL A 121 -39.21 4.00 -2.88
CA VAL A 121 -38.76 4.99 -3.85
C VAL A 121 -39.72 5.01 -5.04
N THR A 122 -40.24 6.20 -5.33
CA THR A 122 -41.20 6.47 -6.40
C THR A 122 -40.52 7.02 -7.64
N ARG A 123 -39.40 7.72 -7.45
CA ARG A 123 -38.65 8.37 -8.53
C ARG A 123 -37.19 8.07 -8.41
N LEU A 124 -36.59 7.67 -9.53
CA LEU A 124 -35.19 7.32 -9.60
C LEU A 124 -34.45 8.33 -10.47
N LEU A 125 -33.26 8.72 -10.04
CA LEU A 125 -32.37 9.52 -10.86
C LEU A 125 -30.99 8.87 -10.90
N VAL A 126 -30.65 8.32 -12.06
CA VAL A 126 -29.49 7.44 -12.21
C VAL A 126 -28.83 7.55 -13.58
N PRO A 127 -27.52 7.27 -13.69
CA PRO A 127 -26.85 7.21 -14.98
C PRO A 127 -27.32 5.99 -15.81
N PRO A 128 -27.12 5.99 -17.14
CA PRO A 128 -27.53 4.92 -18.05
C PRO A 128 -27.15 3.49 -17.64
N PRO A 129 -25.95 3.21 -17.08
CA PRO A 129 -25.59 1.86 -16.62
C PRO A 129 -26.51 1.31 -15.54
N LEU A 130 -27.07 2.17 -14.68
CA LEU A 130 -28.02 1.74 -13.65
C LEU A 130 -29.42 1.50 -14.23
N VAL A 131 -29.79 2.20 -15.30
CA VAL A 131 -31.01 1.86 -16.05
C VAL A 131 -30.84 0.51 -16.75
N LEU A 132 -29.68 0.24 -17.33
CA LEU A 132 -29.31 -1.06 -17.88
C LEU A 132 -29.34 -2.16 -16.81
N PHE A 133 -28.80 -1.90 -15.62
CA PHE A 133 -28.89 -2.82 -14.47
C PHE A 133 -30.35 -3.17 -14.16
N LEU A 134 -31.25 -2.18 -14.05
CA LEU A 134 -32.68 -2.40 -13.80
C LEU A 134 -33.34 -3.27 -14.89
N VAL A 135 -32.93 -3.09 -16.14
CA VAL A 135 -33.48 -3.83 -17.29
C VAL A 135 -32.89 -5.23 -17.43
N LYS A 136 -31.58 -5.41 -17.24
CA LYS A 136 -30.87 -6.64 -17.64
C LYS A 136 -30.48 -7.53 -16.47
N HIS A 137 -30.17 -6.97 -15.30
CA HIS A 137 -29.56 -7.74 -14.23
C HIS A 137 -30.59 -8.70 -13.59
N PRO A 138 -30.27 -10.01 -13.43
CA PRO A 138 -31.21 -11.02 -12.95
C PRO A 138 -31.69 -10.76 -11.52
N LEU A 139 -30.81 -10.19 -10.69
CA LEU A 139 -31.10 -9.78 -9.31
C LEU A 139 -32.34 -8.88 -9.19
N VAL A 140 -32.65 -8.07 -10.20
CA VAL A 140 -33.80 -7.16 -10.17
C VAL A 140 -35.12 -7.93 -10.01
N LYS A 141 -35.19 -9.17 -10.49
CA LYS A 141 -36.37 -10.03 -10.36
C LYS A 141 -36.62 -10.50 -8.92
N GLU A 142 -35.61 -10.44 -8.05
CA GLU A 142 -35.71 -10.81 -6.63
C GLU A 142 -36.39 -9.72 -5.79
N TYR A 143 -36.57 -8.50 -6.33
CA TYR A 143 -37.06 -7.34 -5.60
C TYR A 143 -38.33 -6.75 -6.21
N ASN A 144 -39.29 -6.37 -5.37
CA ASN A 144 -40.53 -5.72 -5.81
C ASN A 144 -40.34 -4.21 -5.98
N LEU A 145 -40.07 -3.77 -7.21
CA LEU A 145 -39.86 -2.35 -7.53
C LEU A 145 -41.15 -1.59 -7.95
N SER A 146 -42.34 -2.12 -7.63
CA SER A 146 -43.64 -1.53 -8.05
C SER A 146 -43.93 -0.12 -7.50
N SER A 147 -43.17 0.35 -6.51
CA SER A 147 -43.24 1.76 -6.09
C SER A 147 -42.70 2.72 -7.14
N LEU A 148 -41.80 2.26 -8.02
CA LEU A 148 -41.10 3.10 -8.99
C LEU A 148 -42.04 3.53 -10.13
N LYS A 149 -42.29 4.83 -10.23
CA LYS A 149 -43.20 5.44 -11.22
C LYS A 149 -42.44 6.20 -12.30
N GLU A 150 -41.30 6.78 -11.95
CA GLU A 150 -40.51 7.60 -12.86
C GLU A 150 -39.02 7.27 -12.75
N VAL A 151 -38.36 7.16 -13.91
CA VAL A 151 -36.91 7.02 -14.00
C VAL A 151 -36.35 8.15 -14.85
N ARG A 152 -35.47 8.94 -14.25
CA ARG A 152 -34.74 10.01 -14.92
C ARG A 152 -33.30 9.56 -15.12
N SER A 153 -32.76 9.81 -16.31
CA SER A 153 -31.36 9.52 -16.62
C SER A 153 -30.63 10.70 -17.23
N GLY A 154 -29.32 10.77 -17.05
CA GLY A 154 -28.49 11.85 -17.58
C GLY A 154 -27.03 11.45 -17.70
N ALA A 155 -26.18 12.40 -18.15
CA ALA A 155 -24.77 12.22 -18.50
C ALA A 155 -24.48 11.50 -19.83
N ALA A 156 -25.35 10.62 -20.31
CA ALA A 156 -25.28 10.06 -21.67
C ALA A 156 -26.68 9.71 -22.20
N PRO A 157 -26.90 9.74 -23.54
CA PRO A 157 -28.19 9.41 -24.13
C PRO A 157 -28.60 7.95 -23.88
N LEU A 158 -29.81 7.75 -23.39
CA LEU A 158 -30.39 6.40 -23.24
C LEU A 158 -30.98 5.92 -24.57
N GLY A 159 -30.51 4.77 -25.09
CA GLY A 159 -31.05 4.20 -26.32
C GLY A 159 -32.54 3.88 -26.26
N ALA A 160 -33.24 4.08 -27.38
CA ALA A 160 -34.69 3.89 -27.50
C ALA A 160 -35.17 2.49 -27.04
N LYS A 161 -34.38 1.45 -27.36
CA LYS A 161 -34.64 0.06 -26.98
C LYS A 161 -34.65 -0.14 -25.46
N ILE A 162 -33.67 0.42 -24.75
CA ILE A 162 -33.57 0.31 -23.28
C ILE A 162 -34.71 1.07 -22.60
N GLN A 163 -35.12 2.23 -23.12
CA GLN A 163 -36.28 2.95 -22.60
C GLN A 163 -37.56 2.12 -22.71
N LYS A 164 -37.76 1.45 -23.85
CA LYS A 164 -38.92 0.59 -24.08
C LYS A 164 -38.93 -0.62 -23.14
N GLU A 165 -37.80 -1.33 -23.04
CA GLU A 165 -37.65 -2.48 -22.14
C GLU A 165 -37.84 -2.09 -20.66
N LEU A 166 -37.40 -0.90 -20.23
CA LEU A 166 -37.62 -0.41 -18.87
C LEU A 166 -39.10 -0.18 -18.59
N LYS A 167 -39.85 0.43 -19.51
CA LYS A 167 -41.31 0.61 -19.39
C LYS A 167 -42.03 -0.74 -19.31
N GLU A 168 -41.67 -1.69 -20.18
CA GLU A 168 -42.32 -3.00 -20.24
C GLU A 168 -42.04 -3.86 -18.99
N LYS A 169 -40.79 -3.88 -18.51
CA LYS A 169 -40.35 -4.77 -17.42
C LYS A 169 -40.74 -4.26 -16.03
N LEU A 170 -40.72 -2.95 -15.81
CA LEU A 170 -40.96 -2.34 -14.49
C LEU A 170 -42.22 -1.47 -14.43
N HIS A 171 -42.99 -1.38 -15.52
CA HIS A 171 -44.21 -0.56 -15.61
C HIS A 171 -43.98 0.93 -15.27
N ILE A 172 -42.80 1.45 -15.61
CA ILE A 172 -42.43 2.86 -15.39
C ILE A 172 -43.33 3.74 -16.25
N GLN A 173 -44.00 4.70 -15.62
CA GLN A 173 -44.96 5.60 -16.26
C GLN A 173 -44.23 6.68 -17.07
N HIS A 174 -43.15 7.23 -16.50
CA HIS A 174 -42.41 8.32 -17.12
C HIS A 174 -40.91 8.04 -17.15
N ILE A 175 -40.30 8.19 -18.33
CA ILE A 175 -38.85 8.18 -18.50
C ILE A 175 -38.46 9.55 -19.05
N SER A 176 -37.53 10.23 -18.39
CA SER A 176 -37.01 11.50 -18.86
C SER A 176 -35.49 11.50 -18.91
N GLN A 177 -34.95 12.26 -19.85
CA GLN A 177 -33.52 12.47 -19.97
C GLN A 177 -33.15 13.92 -19.72
N ALA A 178 -31.93 14.10 -19.21
CA ALA A 178 -31.30 15.39 -19.06
C ALA A 178 -29.87 15.31 -19.59
N TYR A 179 -29.49 16.27 -20.44
CA TYR A 179 -28.14 16.38 -20.96
C TYR A 179 -27.51 17.70 -20.58
N GLY A 180 -26.25 17.63 -20.14
CA GLY A 180 -25.37 18.74 -19.85
C GLY A 180 -24.00 18.22 -19.42
N MET A 181 -23.02 19.12 -19.41
CA MET A 181 -21.65 18.84 -19.00
C MET A 181 -21.25 19.76 -17.85
N THR A 182 -20.15 19.46 -17.17
CA THR A 182 -19.66 20.26 -16.03
C THR A 182 -19.46 21.72 -16.40
N GLU A 183 -19.02 21.99 -17.63
CA GLU A 183 -18.82 23.31 -18.22
C GLU A 183 -20.13 24.08 -18.52
N MET A 184 -21.28 23.45 -18.28
CA MET A 184 -22.60 24.08 -18.34
C MET A 184 -23.31 24.05 -16.99
N THR A 185 -22.59 23.82 -15.89
CA THR A 185 -23.08 23.80 -14.48
C THR A 185 -24.11 22.69 -14.16
N PHE A 186 -25.09 22.46 -15.04
CA PHE A 186 -26.20 21.53 -14.92
C PHE A 186 -26.63 21.01 -16.32
N ALA A 187 -27.85 20.47 -16.44
CA ALA A 187 -28.45 20.10 -17.71
C ALA A 187 -28.98 21.31 -18.50
N VAL A 188 -28.65 21.35 -19.79
CA VAL A 188 -29.09 22.36 -20.77
C VAL A 188 -30.17 21.85 -21.71
N LEU A 189 -30.30 20.52 -21.81
CA LEU A 189 -31.44 19.84 -22.42
C LEU A 189 -32.17 19.05 -21.34
N ILE A 190 -33.48 19.25 -21.20
CA ILE A 190 -34.31 18.51 -20.24
C ILE A 190 -35.63 18.13 -20.92
N SER A 191 -36.13 16.92 -20.68
CA SER A 191 -37.49 16.56 -21.13
C SER A 191 -38.53 17.45 -20.42
N PRO A 192 -39.46 18.10 -21.15
CA PRO A 192 -40.47 18.97 -20.54
C PRO A 192 -41.35 18.26 -19.50
N PRO A 193 -41.80 18.95 -18.43
CA PRO A 193 -42.75 18.41 -17.45
C PRO A 193 -44.02 17.88 -18.11
N GLY A 194 -44.52 16.73 -17.65
CA GLY A 194 -45.77 16.12 -18.14
C GLY A 194 -45.76 15.61 -19.60
N ALA A 195 -44.69 15.80 -20.38
CA ALA A 195 -44.53 15.16 -21.67
C ALA A 195 -43.93 13.76 -21.47
N GLU A 196 -44.51 12.72 -22.09
CA GLU A 196 -43.72 11.51 -22.33
C GLU A 196 -42.53 11.94 -23.18
N GLY A 197 -41.33 11.95 -22.59
CA GLY A 197 -40.11 12.29 -23.31
C GLY A 197 -40.07 11.51 -24.62
N LYS A 198 -39.80 12.19 -25.73
CA LYS A 198 -39.71 11.53 -27.03
C LYS A 198 -38.63 10.46 -26.92
N ILE A 199 -38.99 9.20 -27.16
CA ILE A 199 -38.08 8.07 -26.96
C ILE A 199 -36.81 8.33 -27.78
N GLY A 200 -35.66 8.22 -27.12
CA GLY A 200 -34.33 8.51 -27.69
C GLY A 200 -33.88 9.98 -27.66
N SER A 201 -34.73 10.94 -27.28
CA SER A 201 -34.33 12.36 -27.17
C SER A 201 -33.66 12.66 -25.82
N SER A 202 -32.68 13.57 -25.83
CA SER A 202 -32.00 14.10 -24.65
C SER A 202 -32.70 15.31 -24.01
N GLY A 203 -33.80 15.80 -24.62
CA GLY A 203 -34.66 16.85 -24.08
C GLY A 203 -34.77 18.06 -24.99
N LYS A 204 -35.41 19.13 -24.47
CA LYS A 204 -35.46 20.45 -25.12
C LYS A 204 -34.55 21.42 -24.40
N VAL A 205 -34.12 22.45 -25.11
CA VAL A 205 -33.30 23.54 -24.54
C VAL A 205 -34.04 24.18 -23.38
N VAL A 206 -33.37 24.28 -22.24
CA VAL A 206 -33.94 24.91 -21.04
C VAL A 206 -34.12 26.42 -21.22
N PRO A 207 -35.10 27.04 -20.55
CA PRO A 207 -35.33 28.48 -20.65
C PRO A 207 -34.06 29.30 -20.36
N GLY A 208 -33.79 30.30 -21.20
CA GLY A 208 -32.61 31.16 -21.07
C GLY A 208 -31.34 30.63 -21.73
N MET A 209 -31.32 29.37 -22.18
CA MET A 209 -30.26 28.81 -23.00
C MET A 209 -30.58 28.94 -24.49
N MET A 210 -29.54 29.11 -25.29
CA MET A 210 -29.55 29.04 -26.75
C MET A 210 -28.79 27.78 -27.16
N ALA A 211 -29.26 27.12 -28.22
CA ALA A 211 -28.58 26.00 -28.82
C ALA A 211 -28.52 26.17 -30.35
N LYS A 212 -27.43 25.69 -30.94
CA LYS A 212 -27.30 25.55 -32.39
C LYS A 212 -26.56 24.24 -32.68
N VAL A 213 -26.74 23.74 -33.89
CA VAL A 213 -25.98 22.61 -34.43
C VAL A 213 -25.07 23.18 -35.52
N ILE A 214 -23.79 22.84 -35.54
CA ILE A 214 -22.83 23.36 -36.53
C ILE A 214 -22.17 22.24 -37.35
N ASP A 215 -21.84 22.54 -38.60
CA ASP A 215 -20.99 21.67 -39.41
C ASP A 215 -19.50 21.82 -39.06
N SER A 216 -18.63 21.04 -39.70
CA SER A 216 -17.17 21.08 -39.51
C SER A 216 -16.51 22.41 -39.91
N GLN A 217 -17.25 23.32 -40.56
CA GLN A 217 -16.80 24.67 -40.89
C GLN A 217 -17.43 25.74 -39.96
N GLY A 218 -18.18 25.33 -38.94
CA GLY A 218 -18.81 26.22 -37.97
C GLY A 218 -20.12 26.88 -38.45
N ARG A 219 -20.69 26.42 -39.57
CA ARG A 219 -21.95 26.97 -40.10
C ARG A 219 -23.14 26.32 -39.40
N SER A 220 -24.13 27.13 -39.02
CA SER A 220 -25.35 26.63 -38.37
C SER A 220 -26.17 25.77 -39.32
N LEU A 221 -26.55 24.59 -38.84
CA LEU A 221 -27.38 23.62 -39.53
C LEU A 221 -28.86 23.75 -39.16
N GLY A 222 -29.72 23.33 -40.09
CA GLY A 222 -31.16 23.31 -39.92
C GLY A 222 -31.65 22.14 -39.07
N LYS A 223 -32.97 22.02 -38.94
CA LYS A 223 -33.63 20.88 -38.27
C LYS A 223 -33.25 19.56 -38.96
N LEU A 224 -33.16 18.49 -38.19
CA LEU A 224 -32.84 17.12 -38.64
C LEU A 224 -31.48 16.97 -39.37
N GLN A 225 -30.59 17.94 -39.20
CA GLN A 225 -29.22 17.89 -39.72
C GLN A 225 -28.25 17.66 -38.57
N GLU A 226 -27.39 16.65 -38.71
CA GLU A 226 -26.40 16.27 -37.71
C GLU A 226 -25.17 17.18 -37.77
N GLY A 227 -24.72 17.59 -36.59
CA GLY A 227 -23.50 18.36 -36.42
C GLY A 227 -23.17 18.55 -34.95
N GLU A 228 -22.15 19.34 -34.66
CA GLU A 228 -21.73 19.59 -33.29
C GLU A 228 -22.75 20.46 -32.55
N LEU A 229 -23.12 20.04 -31.35
CA LEU A 229 -23.99 20.80 -30.47
C LEU A 229 -23.21 21.94 -29.82
N CYS A 230 -23.73 23.15 -29.95
CA CYS A 230 -23.20 24.33 -29.27
C CYS A 230 -24.27 24.97 -28.41
N PHE A 231 -23.91 25.37 -27.20
CA PHE A 231 -24.82 26.02 -26.27
C PHE A 231 -24.29 27.39 -25.85
N LYS A 232 -25.20 28.31 -25.52
CA LYS A 232 -24.85 29.61 -24.95
C LYS A 232 -25.92 30.03 -23.96
N GLY A 233 -25.50 30.61 -22.85
CA GLY A 233 -26.44 31.18 -21.90
C GLY A 233 -25.90 31.18 -20.47
N PRO A 234 -26.75 31.51 -19.50
CA PRO A 234 -26.37 31.74 -18.11
C PRO A 234 -25.92 30.48 -17.36
N LEU A 235 -26.05 29.30 -17.94
CA LEU A 235 -25.53 28.06 -17.38
C LEU A 235 -24.07 27.78 -17.79
N VAL A 236 -23.55 28.46 -18.82
CA VAL A 236 -22.16 28.34 -19.24
C VAL A 236 -21.24 28.95 -18.17
N VAL A 237 -20.24 28.18 -17.76
CA VAL A 237 -19.29 28.52 -16.71
C VAL A 237 -18.28 29.59 -17.15
N LYS A 238 -17.50 30.12 -16.20
CA LYS A 238 -16.50 31.16 -16.47
C LYS A 238 -15.25 30.65 -17.20
N GLY A 239 -14.97 29.35 -17.13
CA GLY A 239 -13.79 28.71 -17.71
C GLY A 239 -13.05 27.82 -16.74
N TYR A 240 -11.81 27.45 -17.06
CA TYR A 240 -10.98 26.57 -16.24
C TYR A 240 -10.01 27.34 -15.33
N VAL A 241 -9.80 26.83 -14.11
CA VAL A 241 -8.88 27.40 -13.11
C VAL A 241 -7.46 27.35 -13.62
N GLY A 242 -6.83 28.52 -13.77
CA GLY A 242 -5.43 28.62 -14.17
C GLY A 242 -5.14 28.18 -15.61
N ASP A 243 -6.17 27.87 -16.42
CA ASP A 243 -6.02 27.37 -17.79
C ASP A 243 -6.84 28.20 -18.80
N PRO A 244 -6.33 29.41 -19.15
CA PRO A 244 -7.00 30.29 -20.10
C PRO A 244 -6.96 29.76 -21.54
N GLU A 245 -6.05 28.84 -21.86
CA GLU A 245 -5.95 28.22 -23.18
C GLU A 245 -7.05 27.18 -23.38
N ALA A 246 -7.22 26.24 -22.44
CA ALA A 246 -8.34 25.32 -22.47
C ALA A 246 -9.68 26.06 -22.44
N THR A 247 -9.75 27.19 -21.72
CA THR A 247 -10.97 28.00 -21.67
C THR A 247 -11.35 28.53 -23.06
N ARG A 248 -10.39 29.08 -23.81
CA ARG A 248 -10.63 29.56 -25.18
C ARG A 248 -10.93 28.46 -26.19
N ASN A 249 -10.44 27.24 -25.93
CA ASN A 249 -10.68 26.08 -26.79
C ASN A 249 -12.08 25.47 -26.57
N THR A 250 -12.66 25.65 -25.39
CA THR A 250 -13.99 25.12 -25.04
C THR A 250 -15.10 26.16 -25.19
N ILE A 251 -14.82 27.43 -24.84
CA ILE A 251 -15.77 28.54 -24.88
C ILE A 251 -15.23 29.60 -25.83
N ASP A 252 -15.96 29.85 -26.92
CA ASP A 252 -15.55 30.84 -27.91
C ASP A 252 -15.72 32.28 -27.40
N LYS A 253 -15.16 33.22 -28.16
CA LYS A 253 -15.21 34.66 -27.84
C LYS A 253 -16.64 35.22 -27.73
N ASP A 254 -17.61 34.55 -28.35
CA ASP A 254 -19.01 34.94 -28.34
C ASP A 254 -19.78 34.25 -27.20
N GLY A 255 -19.10 33.45 -26.39
CA GLY A 255 -19.65 32.74 -25.22
C GLY A 255 -20.39 31.45 -25.58
N TRP A 256 -20.17 30.88 -26.77
CA TRP A 256 -20.68 29.55 -27.09
C TRP A 256 -19.73 28.49 -26.56
N ILE A 257 -20.28 27.53 -25.84
CA ILE A 257 -19.57 26.29 -25.53
C ILE A 257 -19.71 25.30 -26.68
N HIS A 258 -18.57 24.77 -27.11
CA HIS A 258 -18.45 23.71 -28.11
C HIS A 258 -18.35 22.38 -27.37
N THR A 259 -19.38 21.53 -27.48
CA THR A 259 -19.47 20.34 -26.63
C THR A 259 -18.65 19.16 -27.15
N GLY A 260 -18.34 19.14 -28.44
CA GLY A 260 -17.80 17.97 -29.12
C GLY A 260 -18.79 16.80 -29.24
N ASP A 261 -20.06 16.96 -28.87
CA ASP A 261 -21.11 15.96 -29.06
C ASP A 261 -21.87 16.24 -30.37
N ILE A 262 -22.14 15.19 -31.14
CA ILE A 262 -22.87 15.25 -32.40
C ILE A 262 -24.35 14.97 -32.16
N GLY A 263 -25.19 15.87 -32.64
CA GLY A 263 -26.62 15.78 -32.47
C GLY A 263 -27.40 16.50 -33.56
N TYR A 264 -28.72 16.31 -33.54
CA TYR A 264 -29.66 17.08 -34.32
C TYR A 264 -30.86 17.47 -33.45
N TYR A 265 -31.68 18.41 -33.93
CA TYR A 265 -32.96 18.71 -33.31
C TYR A 265 -34.10 18.55 -34.31
N ASP A 266 -35.23 18.05 -33.85
CA ASP A 266 -36.39 17.79 -34.69
C ASP A 266 -37.30 19.01 -34.86
N GLU A 267 -38.43 18.81 -35.54
CA GLU A 267 -39.39 19.88 -35.80
C GLU A 267 -40.01 20.46 -34.54
N ASP A 268 -40.15 19.63 -33.50
CA ASP A 268 -40.70 19.95 -32.19
C ASP A 268 -39.65 20.57 -31.24
N GLY A 269 -38.39 20.65 -31.67
CA GLY A 269 -37.28 21.19 -30.90
C GLY A 269 -36.70 20.23 -29.86
N TYR A 270 -36.93 18.92 -30.00
CA TYR A 270 -36.23 17.89 -29.22
C TYR A 270 -34.87 17.61 -29.83
N PHE A 271 -33.86 17.56 -28.96
CA PHE A 271 -32.49 17.26 -29.35
C PHE A 271 -32.20 15.78 -29.17
N PHE A 272 -31.51 15.22 -30.16
CA PHE A 272 -31.06 13.83 -30.21
C PHE A 272 -29.55 13.85 -30.30
N ILE A 273 -28.89 13.24 -29.33
CA ILE A 273 -27.45 13.07 -29.33
C ILE A 273 -27.19 11.73 -29.98
N VAL A 274 -26.54 11.77 -31.13
CA VAL A 274 -26.30 10.60 -31.98
C VAL A 274 -24.92 10.02 -31.70
N ASP A 275 -23.95 10.89 -31.42
CA ASP A 275 -22.55 10.47 -31.31
C ASP A 275 -21.68 11.48 -30.52
N ARG A 276 -20.43 11.13 -30.28
CA ARG A 276 -19.37 12.06 -29.85
C ARG A 276 -18.35 12.20 -30.97
N GLN A 277 -18.00 13.44 -31.31
CA GLN A 277 -17.07 13.77 -32.41
C GLN A 277 -15.65 13.19 -32.21
N LYS A 278 -15.35 12.60 -31.04
CA LYS A 278 -14.04 12.04 -30.67
C LYS A 278 -13.93 10.51 -30.77
N GLU A 279 -14.98 9.76 -31.14
CA GLU A 279 -14.99 8.28 -31.05
C GLU A 279 -15.67 7.54 -32.23
N LEU A 280 -15.57 8.00 -33.49
CA LEU A 280 -16.16 7.29 -34.65
C LEU A 280 -15.22 6.24 -35.28
N ILE A 281 -15.75 5.04 -35.58
CA ILE A 281 -15.09 3.96 -36.35
C ILE A 281 -15.60 3.97 -37.80
N LYS A 282 -14.69 3.98 -38.79
CA LYS A 282 -15.05 3.98 -40.22
C LYS A 282 -14.74 2.63 -40.85
N TYR A 283 -15.77 1.84 -41.14
CA TYR A 283 -15.61 0.53 -41.77
C TYR A 283 -16.33 0.46 -43.13
N LYS A 284 -15.55 0.27 -44.20
CA LYS A 284 -16.03 0.08 -45.59
C LYS A 284 -17.02 1.15 -46.09
N GLY A 285 -16.78 2.41 -45.73
CA GLY A 285 -17.62 3.54 -46.14
C GLY A 285 -18.90 3.71 -45.31
N PHE A 286 -19.15 2.83 -44.35
CA PHE A 286 -20.19 3.00 -43.33
C PHE A 286 -19.55 3.53 -42.04
N GLN A 287 -20.25 4.47 -41.39
CA GLN A 287 -19.89 4.96 -40.07
C GLN A 287 -20.64 4.10 -39.05
N VAL A 288 -19.89 3.43 -38.17
CA VAL A 288 -20.48 2.52 -37.18
C VAL A 288 -20.21 3.07 -35.78
N PRO A 289 -21.24 3.42 -35.01
CA PRO A 289 -21.08 3.91 -33.65
C PRO A 289 -20.58 2.80 -32.72
N PRO A 290 -19.48 2.98 -31.97
CA PRO A 290 -19.00 2.01 -30.97
C PRO A 290 -20.09 1.61 -29.98
N ALA A 291 -20.90 2.59 -29.55
CA ALA A 291 -21.98 2.41 -28.60
C ALA A 291 -23.04 1.37 -29.05
N GLU A 292 -23.23 1.18 -30.36
CA GLU A 292 -24.19 0.21 -30.88
C GLU A 292 -23.65 -1.23 -30.82
N LEU A 293 -22.35 -1.39 -31.06
CA LEU A 293 -21.62 -2.65 -30.89
C LEU A 293 -21.44 -3.00 -29.42
N GLU A 294 -21.16 -2.00 -28.58
CA GLU A 294 -21.03 -2.15 -27.13
C GLU A 294 -22.36 -2.56 -26.50
N ALA A 295 -23.47 -1.92 -26.90
CA ALA A 295 -24.81 -2.29 -26.43
C ALA A 295 -25.21 -3.72 -26.85
N LEU A 296 -24.76 -4.20 -28.02
CA LEU A 296 -24.99 -5.57 -28.47
C LEU A 296 -24.16 -6.57 -27.65
N LEU A 297 -22.89 -6.25 -27.37
CA LEU A 297 -21.97 -7.10 -26.62
C LEU A 297 -22.32 -7.16 -25.13
N ILE A 298 -22.69 -6.03 -24.51
CA ILE A 298 -23.24 -5.94 -23.14
C ILE A 298 -24.55 -6.73 -23.01
N SER A 299 -25.27 -6.96 -24.10
CA SER A 299 -26.48 -7.79 -24.06
C SER A 299 -26.19 -9.30 -23.93
N HIS A 300 -24.92 -9.72 -24.03
CA HIS A 300 -24.49 -11.09 -23.87
C HIS A 300 -24.22 -11.41 -22.39
N ALA A 301 -24.75 -12.52 -21.88
CA ALA A 301 -24.80 -12.83 -20.43
C ALA A 301 -23.45 -13.04 -19.72
N CYS A 302 -22.33 -12.90 -20.45
CA CYS A 302 -20.98 -13.11 -19.96
C CYS A 302 -20.08 -11.89 -20.20
N VAL A 303 -20.66 -10.76 -20.62
CA VAL A 303 -19.96 -9.51 -20.88
C VAL A 303 -20.45 -8.50 -19.85
N ASP A 304 -19.60 -8.19 -18.88
CA ASP A 304 -19.91 -7.28 -17.78
C ASP A 304 -19.71 -5.81 -18.17
N ASP A 305 -18.80 -5.52 -19.10
CA ASP A 305 -18.59 -4.20 -19.74
C ASP A 305 -17.78 -4.36 -21.04
N VAL A 306 -17.84 -3.40 -21.96
CA VAL A 306 -17.11 -3.46 -23.24
C VAL A 306 -16.89 -2.08 -23.85
N ALA A 307 -15.74 -1.89 -24.51
CA ALA A 307 -15.41 -0.69 -25.30
C ALA A 307 -14.87 -1.10 -26.68
N VAL A 308 -15.26 -0.40 -27.75
CA VAL A 308 -14.92 -0.75 -29.15
C VAL A 308 -14.06 0.35 -29.80
N THR A 309 -12.96 -0.03 -30.47
CA THR A 309 -12.00 0.91 -31.13
C THR A 309 -11.62 0.47 -32.55
N ASP A 310 -11.26 1.42 -33.44
CA ASP A 310 -10.90 1.20 -34.86
C ASP A 310 -9.38 1.01 -35.09
N GLU A 311 -8.98 0.00 -35.88
CA GLU A 311 -7.66 -0.04 -36.54
C GLU A 311 -7.80 -0.62 -37.96
N GLY A 312 -7.39 0.17 -38.96
CA GLY A 312 -7.61 -0.09 -40.39
C GLY A 312 -6.47 -0.81 -41.13
N HIS A 313 -6.93 -1.54 -42.15
CA HIS A 313 -6.33 -1.97 -43.43
C HIS A 313 -5.37 -3.19 -43.57
N ASP A 314 -5.92 -4.14 -44.36
CA ASP A 314 -5.47 -4.80 -45.61
C ASP A 314 -4.36 -5.87 -45.68
N ASP A 315 -4.78 -6.92 -46.42
CA ASP A 315 -4.09 -7.95 -47.23
C ASP A 315 -3.61 -9.31 -46.65
N GLU A 316 -4.37 -10.34 -47.08
CA GLU A 316 -4.07 -11.70 -47.60
C GLU A 316 -2.87 -12.52 -47.04
N ASP A 317 -3.12 -13.64 -46.35
CA ASP A 317 -2.99 -15.04 -46.86
C ASP A 317 -2.86 -16.17 -45.79
N ASP A 318 -3.53 -17.30 -46.09
CA ASP A 318 -3.40 -18.72 -45.67
C ASP A 318 -3.62 -19.21 -44.20
N PRO A 319 -4.73 -19.93 -43.89
CA PRO A 319 -5.04 -20.46 -42.56
C PRO A 319 -4.70 -21.96 -42.40
N SER A 320 -3.51 -22.31 -41.90
CA SER A 320 -3.28 -23.66 -41.34
C SER A 320 -2.17 -23.86 -40.28
N ASP A 321 -1.54 -22.81 -39.73
CA ASP A 321 -0.37 -22.97 -38.83
C ASP A 321 -0.64 -22.34 -37.43
N ALA A 322 -0.87 -23.16 -36.39
CA ALA A 322 -1.20 -22.69 -35.03
C ALA A 322 0.06 -22.40 -34.18
N LEU A 323 0.10 -21.23 -33.54
CA LEU A 323 1.21 -20.75 -32.69
C LEU A 323 0.74 -20.64 -31.23
N LEU A 324 1.48 -21.21 -30.28
CA LEU A 324 1.24 -21.03 -28.84
C LEU A 324 2.18 -19.95 -28.28
N VAL A 325 1.62 -18.92 -27.66
CA VAL A 325 2.37 -17.84 -27.00
C VAL A 325 2.04 -17.90 -25.51
N VAL A 326 3.03 -18.16 -24.66
CA VAL A 326 2.85 -18.11 -23.20
C VAL A 326 3.80 -17.08 -22.64
N ILE A 327 3.28 -15.86 -22.51
CA ILE A 327 3.93 -14.74 -21.84
C ILE A 327 2.83 -14.05 -21.02
N PRO A 328 3.05 -13.66 -19.76
CA PRO A 328 2.11 -12.78 -19.07
C PRO A 328 1.89 -11.53 -19.91
N LEU A 329 0.64 -11.13 -20.11
CA LEU A 329 0.16 -10.01 -20.96
C LEU A 329 0.65 -8.60 -20.54
N PHE A 330 1.77 -8.51 -19.81
CA PHE A 330 2.36 -7.28 -19.28
C PHE A 330 3.73 -6.95 -19.89
N HIS A 331 4.08 -7.51 -21.06
CA HIS A 331 5.31 -7.16 -21.79
C HIS A 331 4.97 -6.76 -23.23
N ALA A 332 5.43 -5.56 -23.64
CA ALA A 332 5.21 -5.00 -24.98
C ALA A 332 5.61 -5.97 -26.11
N PHE A 333 6.63 -6.80 -25.90
CA PHE A 333 7.07 -7.82 -26.86
C PHE A 333 6.10 -9.00 -27.01
N GLY A 334 5.43 -9.42 -25.94
CA GLY A 334 4.44 -10.51 -25.97
C GLY A 334 3.12 -10.07 -26.61
N PHE A 335 2.68 -8.84 -26.32
CA PHE A 335 1.52 -8.21 -26.95
C PHE A 335 1.76 -7.98 -28.45
N MET A 336 2.94 -7.48 -28.84
CA MET A 336 3.34 -7.31 -30.24
C MET A 336 3.39 -8.64 -31.00
N LEU A 337 3.97 -9.70 -30.43
CA LEU A 337 3.99 -11.02 -31.08
C LEU A 337 2.59 -11.62 -31.21
N MET A 338 1.73 -11.45 -30.22
CA MET A 338 0.32 -11.83 -30.30
C MET A 338 -0.38 -11.05 -31.43
N TYR A 339 -0.26 -9.73 -31.41
CA TYR A 339 -0.85 -8.82 -32.40
C TYR A 339 -0.36 -9.08 -33.82
N MET A 340 0.95 -9.22 -34.06
CA MET A 340 1.51 -9.56 -35.39
C MET A 340 1.06 -10.92 -35.92
N ASN A 341 0.81 -11.90 -35.05
CA ASN A 341 0.34 -13.23 -35.49
C ASN A 341 -1.18 -13.27 -35.67
N LEU A 342 -1.94 -12.50 -34.88
CA LEU A 342 -3.36 -12.28 -35.09
C LEU A 342 -3.62 -11.52 -36.40
N ILE A 343 -2.81 -10.50 -36.72
CA ILE A 343 -2.83 -9.80 -38.02
C ILE A 343 -2.57 -10.77 -39.18
N ARG A 344 -1.65 -11.72 -39.00
CA ARG A 344 -1.32 -12.75 -40.01
C ARG A 344 -2.30 -13.92 -40.05
N GLY A 345 -3.50 -13.77 -39.47
CA GLY A 345 -4.55 -14.80 -39.48
C GLY A 345 -4.23 -16.08 -38.71
N LYS A 346 -3.22 -16.08 -37.83
CA LYS A 346 -2.83 -17.28 -37.07
C LYS A 346 -3.60 -17.41 -35.76
N SER A 347 -3.99 -18.63 -35.44
CA SER A 347 -4.61 -18.96 -34.15
C SER A 347 -3.60 -18.82 -33.02
N VAL A 348 -3.88 -17.92 -32.07
CA VAL A 348 -3.10 -17.72 -30.84
C VAL A 348 -3.87 -18.31 -29.66
N ILE A 349 -3.23 -19.19 -28.90
CA ILE A 349 -3.80 -19.78 -27.69
C ILE A 349 -3.24 -19.03 -26.48
N LEU A 350 -4.12 -18.46 -25.67
CA LEU A 350 -3.77 -17.72 -24.46
C LEU A 350 -4.06 -18.58 -23.21
N LEU A 351 -3.12 -18.59 -22.27
CA LEU A 351 -3.29 -19.21 -20.96
C LEU A 351 -3.27 -18.11 -19.91
N ASP A 352 -4.40 -17.93 -19.21
CA ASP A 352 -4.59 -16.92 -18.16
C ASP A 352 -3.62 -17.10 -16.98
N LYS A 353 -3.24 -18.35 -16.67
CA LYS A 353 -2.22 -18.70 -15.66
C LYS A 353 -1.37 -19.88 -16.13
N PHE A 354 -0.06 -19.86 -15.86
CA PHE A 354 0.80 -21.01 -16.15
C PHE A 354 0.50 -22.17 -15.20
N GLN A 355 -0.18 -23.19 -15.71
CA GLN A 355 -0.34 -24.48 -15.04
C GLN A 355 0.42 -25.54 -15.86
N PRO A 356 1.44 -26.22 -15.28
CA PRO A 356 2.30 -27.15 -16.01
C PRO A 356 1.59 -28.20 -16.88
N ARG A 357 0.53 -28.83 -16.35
CA ARG A 357 -0.25 -29.85 -17.06
C ARG A 357 -1.09 -29.24 -18.18
N VAL A 358 -1.84 -28.17 -17.89
CA VAL A 358 -2.67 -27.48 -18.88
C VAL A 358 -1.85 -26.91 -20.04
N PHE A 359 -0.64 -26.42 -19.75
CA PHE A 359 0.30 -25.93 -20.76
C PHE A 359 0.77 -27.05 -21.71
N LEU A 360 1.18 -28.20 -21.16
CA LEU A 360 1.61 -29.35 -21.95
C LEU A 360 0.43 -29.96 -22.73
N GLU A 361 -0.75 -30.06 -22.11
CA GLU A 361 -1.98 -30.52 -22.75
C GLU A 361 -2.39 -29.62 -23.92
N ALA A 362 -2.23 -28.30 -23.80
CA ALA A 362 -2.49 -27.37 -24.90
C ALA A 362 -1.55 -27.60 -26.09
N ILE A 363 -0.24 -27.82 -25.83
CA ILE A 363 0.74 -28.11 -26.90
C ILE A 363 0.32 -29.36 -27.68
N VAL A 364 -0.07 -30.43 -26.97
CA VAL A 364 -0.50 -31.69 -27.57
C VAL A 364 -1.85 -31.56 -28.28
N LYS A 365 -2.87 -31.02 -27.59
CA LYS A 365 -4.25 -30.92 -28.07
C LYS A 365 -4.34 -30.10 -29.36
N TYR A 366 -3.56 -29.03 -29.45
CA TYR A 366 -3.61 -28.11 -30.59
C TYR A 366 -2.47 -28.32 -31.59
N ARG A 367 -1.67 -29.38 -31.43
CA ARG A 367 -0.52 -29.72 -32.31
C ARG A 367 0.38 -28.52 -32.61
N VAL A 368 0.79 -27.84 -31.56
CA VAL A 368 1.54 -26.60 -31.66
C VAL A 368 2.89 -26.85 -32.33
N THR A 369 3.12 -26.21 -33.49
CA THR A 369 4.37 -26.38 -34.26
C THR A 369 5.46 -25.40 -33.87
N ARG A 370 5.08 -24.24 -33.33
CA ARG A 370 6.00 -23.18 -32.92
C ARG A 370 5.59 -22.64 -31.55
N LEU A 371 6.58 -22.40 -30.68
CA LEU A 371 6.35 -21.97 -29.30
C LEU A 371 7.20 -20.76 -28.96
N SER A 372 6.59 -19.68 -28.48
CA SER A 372 7.30 -18.49 -28.00
C SER A 372 7.10 -18.32 -26.50
N VAL A 373 8.18 -18.46 -25.72
CA VAL A 373 8.13 -18.55 -24.25
C VAL A 373 9.35 -17.93 -23.54
N PRO A 374 9.21 -17.39 -22.33
CA PRO A 374 10.32 -16.83 -21.57
C PRO A 374 11.30 -17.92 -21.09
N PRO A 375 12.56 -17.57 -20.77
CA PRO A 375 13.61 -18.53 -20.39
C PRO A 375 13.26 -19.54 -19.28
N PRO A 376 12.50 -19.18 -18.22
CA PRO A 376 12.07 -20.14 -17.20
C PRO A 376 11.19 -21.27 -17.74
N LEU A 377 10.36 -21.02 -18.77
CA LEU A 377 9.53 -22.04 -19.38
C LEU A 377 10.31 -22.93 -20.36
N VAL A 378 11.38 -22.40 -20.97
CA VAL A 378 12.36 -23.21 -21.70
C VAL A 378 13.07 -24.18 -20.74
N LEU A 379 13.44 -23.71 -19.54
CA LEU A 379 14.01 -24.56 -18.50
C LEU A 379 13.02 -25.63 -17.99
N PHE A 380 11.74 -25.27 -17.85
CA PHE A 380 10.67 -26.21 -17.53
C PHE A 380 10.60 -27.35 -18.56
N LEU A 381 10.57 -27.02 -19.86
CA LEU A 381 10.55 -28.00 -20.96
C LEU A 381 11.76 -28.96 -20.95
N VAL A 382 12.92 -28.49 -20.48
CA VAL A 382 14.15 -29.30 -20.45
C VAL A 382 14.27 -30.17 -19.19
N LYS A 383 13.86 -29.64 -18.03
CA LYS A 383 14.22 -30.20 -16.71
C LYS A 383 13.05 -30.80 -15.94
N HIS A 384 11.82 -30.41 -16.23
CA HIS A 384 10.68 -30.81 -15.41
C HIS A 384 10.24 -32.25 -15.72
N PRO A 385 10.09 -33.14 -14.72
CA PRO A 385 9.75 -34.55 -14.95
C PRO A 385 8.44 -34.76 -15.73
N LEU A 386 7.42 -33.94 -15.45
CA LEU A 386 6.12 -33.98 -16.13
C LEU A 386 6.19 -33.89 -17.65
N VAL A 387 7.23 -33.27 -18.22
CA VAL A 387 7.35 -33.11 -19.68
C VAL A 387 7.48 -34.47 -20.38
N LYS A 388 8.05 -35.47 -19.70
CA LYS A 388 8.19 -36.83 -20.24
C LYS A 388 6.85 -37.58 -20.36
N GLU A 389 5.80 -37.08 -19.71
CA GLU A 389 4.45 -37.69 -19.74
C GLU A 389 3.64 -37.27 -20.98
N TYR A 390 4.12 -36.32 -21.79
CA TYR A 390 3.39 -35.75 -22.93
C TYR A 390 4.20 -35.84 -24.24
N ASP A 391 3.53 -36.17 -25.35
CA ASP A 391 4.15 -36.25 -26.68
C ASP A 391 4.21 -34.86 -27.35
N LEU A 392 5.37 -34.21 -27.25
CA LEU A 392 5.61 -32.88 -27.82
C LEU A 392 6.23 -32.92 -29.22
N SER A 393 6.17 -34.05 -29.94
CA SER A 393 6.79 -34.22 -31.28
C SER A 393 6.28 -33.26 -32.36
N SER A 394 5.10 -32.67 -32.15
CA SER A 394 4.56 -31.63 -33.04
C SER A 394 5.37 -30.33 -33.01
N LEU A 395 6.13 -30.08 -31.94
CA LEU A 395 6.86 -28.84 -31.72
C LEU A 395 8.18 -28.82 -32.52
N LYS A 396 8.28 -27.90 -33.48
CA LYS A 396 9.42 -27.78 -34.41
C LYS A 396 10.29 -26.55 -34.16
N GLU A 397 9.73 -25.48 -33.61
CA GLU A 397 10.44 -24.23 -33.35
C GLU A 397 10.18 -23.69 -31.93
N VAL A 398 11.23 -23.25 -31.24
CA VAL A 398 11.12 -22.55 -29.94
C VAL A 398 11.82 -21.19 -29.99
N ARG A 399 11.09 -20.13 -29.60
CA ARG A 399 11.60 -18.76 -29.50
C ARG A 399 11.63 -18.30 -28.04
N SER A 400 12.72 -17.66 -27.63
CA SER A 400 12.86 -17.10 -26.27
C SER A 400 13.30 -15.65 -26.28
N GLY A 401 12.74 -14.84 -25.37
CA GLY A 401 12.98 -13.39 -25.29
C GLY A 401 13.65 -12.93 -23.98
N ALA A 402 14.19 -11.70 -24.02
CA ALA A 402 14.70 -10.88 -22.90
C ALA A 402 16.01 -11.32 -22.22
N ALA A 403 16.45 -12.58 -22.33
CA ALA A 403 17.77 -13.00 -21.84
C ALA A 403 18.39 -14.14 -22.67
N PRO A 404 19.73 -14.16 -22.84
CA PRO A 404 20.41 -15.26 -23.54
C PRO A 404 20.23 -16.58 -22.78
N LEU A 405 19.88 -17.66 -23.49
CA LEU A 405 19.89 -19.02 -22.91
C LEU A 405 21.33 -19.55 -22.91
N GLY A 406 21.80 -20.15 -21.81
CA GLY A 406 23.12 -20.78 -21.79
C GLY A 406 23.23 -21.93 -22.80
N ALA A 407 24.41 -22.08 -23.43
CA ALA A 407 24.68 -23.09 -24.46
C ALA A 407 24.26 -24.52 -24.08
N LYS A 408 24.44 -24.89 -22.80
CA LYS A 408 24.04 -26.19 -22.26
C LYS A 408 22.53 -26.43 -22.34
N ILE A 409 21.72 -25.42 -22.00
CA ILE A 409 20.25 -25.52 -22.04
C ILE A 409 19.76 -25.62 -23.49
N GLN A 410 20.39 -24.87 -24.40
CA GLN A 410 20.04 -24.90 -25.82
C GLN A 410 20.30 -26.29 -26.43
N LYS A 411 21.45 -26.90 -26.09
CA LYS A 411 21.81 -28.26 -26.51
C LYS A 411 20.84 -29.30 -25.95
N GLU A 412 20.54 -29.24 -24.65
CA GLU A 412 19.61 -30.17 -24.00
C GLU A 412 18.18 -30.06 -24.56
N LEU A 413 17.73 -28.86 -24.96
CA LEU A 413 16.41 -28.68 -25.59
C LEU A 413 16.36 -29.32 -27.00
N LYS A 414 17.39 -29.11 -27.83
CA LYS A 414 17.49 -29.74 -29.16
C LYS A 414 17.53 -31.26 -29.06
N GLU A 415 18.31 -31.81 -28.11
CA GLU A 415 18.49 -33.25 -27.95
C GLU A 415 17.26 -33.96 -27.37
N LYS A 416 16.56 -33.34 -26.39
CA LYS A 416 15.42 -33.98 -25.71
C LYS A 416 14.08 -33.85 -26.43
N LEU A 417 13.86 -32.75 -27.17
CA LEU A 417 12.58 -32.45 -27.79
C LEU A 417 12.65 -32.39 -29.32
N HIS A 418 13.80 -32.72 -29.92
CA HIS A 418 14.02 -32.75 -31.37
C HIS A 418 13.66 -31.44 -32.11
N ILE A 419 13.80 -30.30 -31.43
CA ILE A 419 13.49 -28.98 -31.97
C ILE A 419 14.43 -28.65 -33.15
N GLN A 420 13.85 -28.36 -34.31
CA GLN A 420 14.57 -28.10 -35.56
C GLN A 420 15.15 -26.68 -35.60
N HIS A 421 14.41 -25.68 -35.11
CA HIS A 421 14.81 -24.27 -35.19
C HIS A 421 14.67 -23.56 -33.84
N MET A 422 15.68 -22.74 -33.48
CA MET A 422 15.66 -21.90 -32.28
C MET A 422 16.06 -20.47 -32.64
N SER A 423 15.30 -19.49 -32.15
CA SER A 423 15.62 -18.08 -32.30
C SER A 423 15.58 -17.34 -30.95
N GLN A 424 16.47 -16.35 -30.81
CA GLN A 424 16.54 -15.47 -29.64
C GLN A 424 16.38 -14.02 -30.09
N ALA A 425 15.72 -13.24 -29.23
CA ALA A 425 15.62 -11.80 -29.37
C ALA A 425 16.05 -11.15 -28.04
N PHE A 426 17.01 -10.24 -28.13
CA PHE A 426 17.52 -9.47 -26.99
C PHE A 426 17.12 -8.01 -27.12
N GLY A 427 16.55 -7.46 -26.05
CA GLY A 427 16.18 -6.05 -25.92
C GLY A 427 16.38 -5.58 -24.48
N MET A 428 16.60 -4.28 -24.31
CA MET A 428 16.75 -3.60 -23.02
C MET A 428 15.60 -2.62 -22.81
N THR A 429 15.35 -2.22 -21.56
CA THR A 429 14.25 -1.31 -21.19
C THR A 429 14.38 0.07 -21.84
N GLU A 430 15.60 0.51 -22.11
CA GLU A 430 15.95 1.78 -22.77
C GLU A 430 15.91 1.71 -24.31
N THR A 431 15.46 0.57 -24.87
CA THR A 431 15.29 0.38 -26.32
C THR A 431 13.84 0.04 -26.65
N ILE A 432 13.27 0.70 -27.67
CA ILE A 432 11.87 0.57 -28.06
C ILE A 432 11.58 -0.83 -28.64
N PHE A 433 12.61 -1.51 -29.17
CA PHE A 433 12.53 -2.85 -29.78
C PHE A 433 13.79 -3.68 -29.48
N ALA A 434 13.73 -4.99 -29.78
CA ALA A 434 14.89 -5.88 -29.71
C ALA A 434 16.02 -5.39 -30.62
N VAL A 435 17.23 -5.33 -30.08
CA VAL A 435 18.43 -4.79 -30.75
C VAL A 435 19.35 -5.88 -31.29
N LEU A 436 19.23 -7.11 -30.80
CA LEU A 436 19.86 -8.30 -31.37
C LEU A 436 18.81 -9.37 -31.69
N ILE A 437 18.92 -9.96 -32.88
CA ILE A 437 18.06 -11.07 -33.32
C ILE A 437 18.87 -12.14 -34.04
N SER A 438 18.42 -13.40 -33.95
CA SER A 438 18.90 -14.44 -34.87
C SER A 438 18.34 -14.18 -36.28
N PRO A 439 19.17 -14.21 -37.35
CA PRO A 439 18.68 -14.03 -38.71
C PRO A 439 17.62 -15.07 -39.10
N PRO A 440 16.57 -14.69 -39.85
CA PRO A 440 15.54 -15.63 -40.30
C PRO A 440 16.14 -16.77 -41.13
N GLY A 441 15.83 -18.01 -40.79
CA GLY A 441 16.29 -19.20 -41.52
C GLY A 441 17.73 -19.65 -41.22
N ALA A 442 18.48 -18.90 -40.42
CA ALA A 442 19.80 -19.33 -39.93
C ALA A 442 19.63 -20.15 -38.64
N GLU A 443 20.34 -21.28 -38.52
CA GLU A 443 20.52 -21.91 -37.21
C GLU A 443 21.28 -20.91 -36.31
N GLY A 444 20.62 -20.38 -35.28
CA GLY A 444 21.29 -19.52 -34.32
C GLY A 444 22.52 -20.21 -33.74
N LYS A 445 23.67 -19.51 -33.71
CA LYS A 445 24.92 -20.06 -33.17
C LYS A 445 24.74 -20.32 -31.67
N ILE A 446 25.02 -21.55 -31.23
CA ILE A 446 24.78 -21.96 -29.84
C ILE A 446 25.58 -21.03 -28.91
N GLY A 447 24.88 -20.40 -27.96
CA GLY A 447 25.46 -19.46 -26.99
C GLY A 447 25.54 -17.99 -27.43
N SER A 448 25.22 -17.65 -28.68
CA SER A 448 25.18 -16.24 -29.14
C SER A 448 23.90 -15.54 -28.68
N SER A 449 23.98 -14.23 -28.44
CA SER A 449 22.83 -13.34 -28.15
C SER A 449 22.14 -12.77 -29.40
N GLY A 450 22.75 -12.93 -30.59
CA GLY A 450 22.16 -12.58 -31.89
C GLY A 450 23.05 -11.66 -32.75
N LYS A 451 22.53 -11.21 -33.88
CA LYS A 451 23.12 -10.14 -34.71
C LYS A 451 22.36 -8.84 -34.53
N VAL A 452 23.08 -7.72 -34.66
CA VAL A 452 22.50 -6.38 -34.59
C VAL A 452 21.43 -6.21 -35.66
N VAL A 453 20.27 -5.69 -35.27
CA VAL A 453 19.16 -5.45 -36.21
C VAL A 453 19.51 -4.38 -37.24
N PRO A 454 19.00 -4.47 -38.48
CA PRO A 454 19.22 -3.44 -39.50
C PRO A 454 18.81 -2.04 -39.01
N GLY A 455 19.67 -1.05 -39.25
CA GLY A 455 19.46 0.34 -38.82
C GLY A 455 19.97 0.66 -37.40
N MET A 456 20.40 -0.34 -36.63
CA MET A 456 21.12 -0.15 -35.37
C MET A 456 22.62 -0.33 -35.58
N MET A 457 23.41 0.42 -34.81
CA MET A 457 24.85 0.25 -34.69
C MET A 457 25.16 -0.30 -33.30
N ALA A 458 26.15 -1.19 -33.21
CA ALA A 458 26.68 -1.64 -31.93
C ALA A 458 28.20 -1.73 -31.99
N LYS A 459 28.84 -1.51 -30.83
CA LYS A 459 30.28 -1.64 -30.65
C LYS A 459 30.57 -2.23 -29.28
N VAL A 460 31.74 -2.85 -29.15
CA VAL A 460 32.30 -3.28 -27.87
C VAL A 460 33.50 -2.38 -27.58
N ILE A 461 33.63 -1.84 -26.36
CA ILE A 461 34.68 -0.87 -25.99
C ILE A 461 35.51 -1.33 -24.80
N ASP A 462 36.78 -0.90 -24.73
CA ASP A 462 37.62 -1.07 -23.55
C ASP A 462 37.29 -0.04 -22.45
N SER A 463 37.96 -0.16 -21.30
CA SER A 463 37.81 0.77 -20.15
C SER A 463 38.24 2.22 -20.45
N GLN A 464 38.86 2.47 -21.61
CA GLN A 464 39.21 3.81 -22.10
C GLN A 464 38.26 4.30 -23.22
N GLY A 465 37.21 3.55 -23.55
CA GLY A 465 36.21 3.90 -24.54
C GLY A 465 36.59 3.61 -26.00
N ARG A 466 37.68 2.88 -26.25
CA ARG A 466 38.14 2.54 -27.61
C ARG A 466 37.42 1.30 -28.11
N SER A 467 36.99 1.31 -29.37
CA SER A 467 36.33 0.16 -29.99
C SER A 467 37.28 -1.03 -30.10
N LEU A 468 36.83 -2.18 -29.62
CA LEU A 468 37.53 -3.45 -29.66
C LEU A 468 37.20 -4.23 -30.94
N GLY A 469 38.14 -5.09 -31.34
CA GLY A 469 37.98 -5.99 -32.48
C GLY A 469 37.17 -7.24 -32.14
N LYS A 470 37.05 -8.16 -33.11
CA LYS A 470 36.44 -9.48 -32.88
C LYS A 470 37.24 -10.26 -31.83
N LEU A 471 36.55 -11.10 -31.07
CA LEU A 471 37.05 -11.97 -29.99
C LEU A 471 37.71 -11.24 -28.81
N GLN A 472 37.41 -9.95 -28.63
CA GLN A 472 37.88 -9.14 -27.52
C GLN A 472 36.70 -8.70 -26.65
N GLU A 473 36.79 -8.98 -25.35
CA GLU A 473 35.75 -8.65 -24.37
C GLU A 473 35.85 -7.21 -23.92
N GLY A 474 34.70 -6.53 -23.86
CA GLY A 474 34.58 -5.16 -23.37
C GLY A 474 33.13 -4.77 -23.16
N GLU A 475 32.89 -3.51 -22.81
CA GLU A 475 31.54 -3.01 -22.59
C GLU A 475 30.77 -2.90 -23.91
N LEU A 476 29.52 -3.37 -23.92
CA LEU A 476 28.64 -3.27 -25.06
C LEU A 476 27.97 -1.90 -25.13
N CYS A 477 27.90 -1.30 -26.32
CA CYS A 477 27.16 -0.07 -26.57
C CYS A 477 26.30 -0.16 -27.83
N PHE A 478 25.16 0.53 -27.84
CA PHE A 478 24.23 0.61 -28.97
C PHE A 478 23.94 2.05 -29.40
N LYS A 479 23.66 2.28 -30.68
CA LYS A 479 23.21 3.57 -31.22
C LYS A 479 22.26 3.34 -32.39
N GLY A 480 21.16 4.10 -32.46
CA GLY A 480 20.22 4.02 -33.58
C GLY A 480 18.81 4.51 -33.21
N PRO A 481 17.87 4.44 -34.17
CA PRO A 481 16.52 5.01 -34.03
C PRO A 481 15.66 4.29 -32.98
N LEU A 482 16.06 3.10 -32.54
CA LEU A 482 15.35 2.31 -31.53
C LEU A 482 15.83 2.59 -30.09
N VAL A 483 16.83 3.46 -29.91
CA VAL A 483 17.31 3.87 -28.57
C VAL A 483 16.47 5.05 -28.08
N ALA A 484 15.76 4.88 -26.96
CA ALA A 484 14.91 5.92 -26.37
C ALA A 484 15.75 6.96 -25.63
N LYS A 485 15.41 8.26 -25.69
CA LYS A 485 16.20 9.33 -25.04
C LYS A 485 16.21 9.16 -23.51
N GLY A 486 17.39 9.09 -22.88
CA GLY A 486 17.56 8.90 -21.43
C GLY A 486 18.98 9.20 -20.92
N ASN A 487 19.17 9.13 -19.60
CA ASN A 487 20.38 9.60 -18.87
C ASN A 487 21.64 8.72 -19.05
N THR A 488 21.55 7.58 -19.74
CA THR A 488 22.64 6.61 -19.98
C THR A 488 23.23 6.70 -21.40
N ILE A 489 22.83 7.74 -22.15
CA ILE A 489 23.26 7.99 -23.52
C ILE A 489 24.34 9.06 -23.50
N ASP A 490 25.48 8.77 -24.11
CA ASP A 490 26.57 9.73 -24.19
C ASP A 490 26.26 10.87 -25.18
N LYS A 491 27.11 11.91 -25.14
CA LYS A 491 27.03 13.09 -26.02
C LYS A 491 27.02 12.74 -27.52
N ASP A 492 27.53 11.56 -27.88
CA ASP A 492 27.62 11.08 -29.25
C ASP A 492 26.45 10.16 -29.61
N GLY A 493 25.47 9.99 -28.71
CA GLY A 493 24.24 9.24 -28.93
C GLY A 493 24.37 7.73 -28.72
N TRP A 494 25.40 7.25 -28.03
CA TRP A 494 25.57 5.84 -27.70
C TRP A 494 25.01 5.52 -26.32
N LEU A 495 24.15 4.49 -26.26
CA LEU A 495 23.69 3.85 -25.03
C LEU A 495 24.77 2.89 -24.52
N HIS A 496 25.28 3.13 -23.31
CA HIS A 496 26.22 2.27 -22.61
C HIS A 496 25.45 1.25 -21.76
N THR A 497 25.62 -0.06 -22.00
CA THR A 497 24.80 -1.08 -21.35
C THR A 497 25.37 -1.56 -20.01
N GLY A 498 26.68 -1.41 -19.79
CA GLY A 498 27.40 -2.00 -18.67
C GLY A 498 27.59 -3.52 -18.75
N ASP A 499 27.09 -4.18 -19.81
CA ASP A 499 27.31 -5.61 -20.05
C ASP A 499 28.65 -5.84 -20.73
N ILE A 500 29.34 -6.92 -20.36
CA ILE A 500 30.56 -7.34 -21.02
C ILE A 500 30.21 -8.29 -22.16
N ALA A 501 30.66 -7.98 -23.37
CA ALA A 501 30.39 -8.77 -24.57
C ALA A 501 31.59 -8.84 -25.52
N TYR A 502 31.53 -9.72 -26.52
CA TYR A 502 32.46 -9.74 -27.66
C TYR A 502 31.74 -10.14 -28.97
N TYR A 503 32.34 -9.77 -30.11
CA TYR A 503 31.93 -10.26 -31.43
C TYR A 503 32.71 -11.51 -31.82
N ASP A 504 32.07 -12.51 -32.40
CA ASP A 504 32.78 -13.62 -33.03
C ASP A 504 33.23 -13.30 -34.47
N GLU A 505 33.91 -14.26 -35.10
CA GLU A 505 34.40 -14.14 -36.48
C GLU A 505 33.29 -13.90 -37.52
N ASP A 506 32.06 -14.36 -37.23
CA ASP A 506 30.89 -14.31 -38.11
C ASP A 506 29.98 -13.10 -37.84
N GLY A 507 30.36 -12.25 -36.87
CA GLY A 507 29.65 -11.03 -36.50
C GLY A 507 28.45 -11.26 -35.55
N TYR A 508 28.40 -12.39 -34.86
CA TYR A 508 27.46 -12.63 -33.76
C TYR A 508 28.01 -12.07 -32.44
N LEU A 509 27.10 -11.54 -31.61
CA LEU A 509 27.46 -10.96 -30.33
C LEU A 509 27.22 -11.96 -29.18
N PHE A 510 28.20 -12.09 -28.29
CA PHE A 510 28.15 -12.95 -27.10
C PHE A 510 28.27 -12.09 -25.84
N ILE A 511 27.27 -12.12 -24.96
CA ILE A 511 27.29 -11.43 -23.66
C ILE A 511 27.86 -12.39 -22.61
N VAL A 512 28.92 -11.97 -21.92
CA VAL A 512 29.76 -12.78 -21.03
C VAL A 512 29.47 -12.50 -19.55
N ASP A 513 29.27 -11.23 -19.17
CA ASP A 513 29.00 -10.80 -17.79
C ASP A 513 27.98 -9.66 -17.74
N ARG A 514 27.05 -9.70 -16.78
CA ARG A 514 25.99 -8.70 -16.59
C ARG A 514 26.19 -7.98 -15.26
N LYS A 515 26.59 -6.70 -15.32
CA LYS A 515 26.83 -5.88 -14.10
C LYS A 515 25.58 -5.27 -13.48
N LYS A 516 24.40 -5.38 -14.10
CA LYS A 516 23.11 -5.01 -13.49
C LYS A 516 22.32 -6.28 -13.17
N GLU A 517 22.48 -6.83 -11.97
CA GLU A 517 21.63 -7.93 -11.50
C GLU A 517 20.17 -7.48 -11.46
N LEU A 518 19.28 -8.09 -12.26
CA LEU A 518 17.82 -7.99 -12.09
C LEU A 518 17.41 -8.93 -10.94
N ILE A 519 16.67 -8.43 -9.95
CA ILE A 519 16.11 -9.23 -8.85
C ILE A 519 14.81 -9.91 -9.34
N LYS A 520 14.57 -11.15 -8.93
CA LYS A 520 13.34 -11.87 -9.24
C LYS A 520 12.26 -11.64 -8.18
N TYR A 521 11.23 -10.84 -8.48
CA TYR A 521 10.07 -10.65 -7.60
C TYR A 521 8.79 -11.23 -8.25
N LYS A 522 8.06 -12.08 -7.52
CA LYS A 522 6.85 -12.79 -7.99
C LYS A 522 6.98 -13.46 -9.38
N GLY A 523 8.19 -13.91 -9.73
CA GLY A 523 8.47 -14.58 -11.02
C GLY A 523 8.89 -13.67 -12.18
N PHE A 524 8.94 -12.35 -11.96
CA PHE A 524 9.40 -11.35 -12.92
C PHE A 524 10.85 -10.95 -12.64
N GLN A 525 11.62 -10.61 -13.68
CA GLN A 525 12.95 -9.99 -13.53
C GLN A 525 12.78 -8.47 -13.52
N VAL A 526 13.18 -7.81 -12.45
CA VAL A 526 13.00 -6.37 -12.24
C VAL A 526 14.35 -5.74 -11.88
N ALA A 527 14.65 -4.54 -12.39
CA ALA A 527 15.89 -3.85 -12.03
C ALA A 527 15.90 -3.50 -10.54
N PRO A 528 17.05 -3.56 -9.85
CA PRO A 528 17.13 -3.23 -8.43
C PRO A 528 16.54 -1.86 -8.13
N ALA A 529 16.81 -0.88 -9.00
CA ALA A 529 16.28 0.49 -8.92
C ALA A 529 14.74 0.60 -9.04
N GLU A 530 14.09 -0.29 -9.80
CA GLU A 530 12.63 -0.32 -9.98
C GLU A 530 11.94 -1.08 -8.85
N LEU A 531 12.56 -2.15 -8.32
CA LEU A 531 12.11 -2.73 -7.06
C LEU A 531 12.34 -1.75 -5.91
N GLU A 532 13.43 -0.98 -5.98
CA GLU A 532 13.86 -0.08 -4.93
C GLU A 532 12.83 1.05 -4.71
N ALA A 533 12.30 1.66 -5.77
CA ALA A 533 11.34 2.75 -5.63
C ALA A 533 9.93 2.36 -5.09
N LEU A 534 9.61 1.07 -4.93
CA LEU A 534 8.22 0.59 -4.98
C LEU A 534 7.69 -0.21 -3.77
N LEU A 535 8.52 -0.61 -2.82
CA LEU A 535 8.19 -1.85 -2.09
C LEU A 535 7.40 -1.78 -0.76
N ILE A 536 7.14 -0.63 -0.13
CA ILE A 536 6.29 -0.61 1.10
C ILE A 536 4.89 -0.07 0.82
N SER A 537 4.81 1.07 0.14
CA SER A 537 3.56 1.80 -0.06
C SER A 537 2.64 1.13 -1.06
N HIS A 538 3.14 0.70 -2.21
CA HIS A 538 2.33 0.00 -3.22
C HIS A 538 2.00 -1.43 -2.78
N ALA A 539 2.95 -2.17 -2.20
CA ALA A 539 2.68 -3.52 -1.69
C ALA A 539 1.58 -3.52 -0.61
N TYR A 540 1.53 -2.49 0.26
CA TYR A 540 0.44 -2.35 1.22
C TYR A 540 -0.84 -1.79 0.60
N VAL A 541 -0.80 -0.81 -0.30
CA VAL A 541 -2.01 -0.30 -0.98
C VAL A 541 -2.68 -1.40 -1.80
N ASP A 542 -1.92 -2.21 -2.53
CA ASP A 542 -2.41 -3.29 -3.38
C ASP A 542 -2.93 -4.50 -2.56
N GLU A 543 -2.25 -4.86 -1.47
CA GLU A 543 -2.67 -5.97 -0.58
C GLU A 543 -3.76 -5.55 0.43
N ALA A 544 -3.76 -4.30 0.88
CA ALA A 544 -4.91 -3.75 1.60
C ALA A 544 -6.11 -3.59 0.66
N ALA A 545 -5.89 -3.36 -0.64
CA ALA A 545 -6.95 -3.34 -1.66
C ALA A 545 -7.55 -4.74 -1.93
N SER A 546 -6.78 -5.82 -1.81
CA SER A 546 -7.28 -7.20 -1.91
C SER A 546 -8.10 -7.63 -0.68
N HIS A 547 -7.90 -6.96 0.46
CA HIS A 547 -8.52 -7.27 1.75
C HIS A 547 -9.24 -6.08 2.43
N LYS A 548 -9.75 -5.10 1.66
CA LYS A 548 -10.30 -3.81 2.15
C LYS A 548 -11.28 -3.95 3.32
N GLN A 549 -12.12 -4.99 3.29
CA GLN A 549 -13.17 -5.22 4.29
C GLN A 549 -12.71 -6.03 5.51
N ASN A 550 -11.51 -6.59 5.49
CA ASN A 550 -11.00 -7.35 6.63
C ASN A 550 -10.75 -6.41 7.80
N ILE A 551 -11.21 -6.81 8.98
CA ILE A 551 -10.84 -6.18 10.23
C ILE A 551 -9.35 -6.50 10.47
N ILE A 552 -8.53 -5.47 10.59
CA ILE A 552 -7.08 -5.59 10.77
C ILE A 552 -6.64 -5.20 12.18
N GLN A 553 -7.41 -4.36 12.86
CA GLN A 553 -7.16 -3.98 14.26
C GLN A 553 -8.47 -4.00 15.03
N VAL A 554 -8.41 -4.51 16.26
CA VAL A 554 -9.51 -4.52 17.23
C VAL A 554 -8.96 -4.06 18.56
N ASP A 555 -9.60 -3.11 19.22
CA ASP A 555 -9.33 -2.81 20.61
C ASP A 555 -9.93 -3.93 21.46
N GLY A 556 -9.08 -4.68 22.14
CA GLY A 556 -9.50 -5.84 22.91
C GLY A 556 -10.39 -5.51 24.11
N GLU A 557 -10.35 -4.27 24.61
CA GLU A 557 -11.13 -3.82 25.77
C GLU A 557 -12.45 -3.17 25.35
N THR A 558 -12.43 -2.26 24.37
CA THR A 558 -13.65 -1.54 23.93
C THR A 558 -14.44 -2.31 22.85
N GLY A 559 -13.76 -3.13 22.04
CA GLY A 559 -14.33 -3.79 20.87
C GLY A 559 -14.48 -2.92 19.63
N GLU A 560 -13.99 -1.68 19.66
CA GLU A 560 -13.83 -0.87 18.45
C GLU A 560 -12.89 -1.59 17.47
N SER A 561 -13.17 -1.50 16.18
CA SER A 561 -12.36 -2.16 15.15
C SER A 561 -12.10 -1.27 13.95
N LEU A 562 -10.94 -1.48 13.30
CA LEU A 562 -10.56 -0.85 12.06
C LEU A 562 -10.38 -1.90 10.97
N THR A 563 -10.93 -1.60 9.81
CA THR A 563 -10.69 -2.37 8.59
C THR A 563 -9.42 -1.89 7.88
N ALA A 564 -8.92 -2.71 6.96
CA ALA A 564 -7.78 -2.34 6.11
C ALA A 564 -8.05 -1.03 5.34
N ASP A 565 -9.28 -0.88 4.85
CA ASP A 565 -9.75 0.33 4.16
C ASP A 565 -9.73 1.57 5.06
N THR A 566 -10.23 1.46 6.30
CA THR A 566 -10.21 2.59 7.24
C THR A 566 -8.79 3.02 7.58
N LEU A 567 -7.89 2.09 7.89
CA LEU A 567 -6.50 2.42 8.21
C LEU A 567 -5.80 3.07 7.00
N LEU A 568 -6.07 2.59 5.80
CA LEU A 568 -5.49 3.13 4.58
C LEU A 568 -6.00 4.56 4.29
N LYS A 569 -7.31 4.79 4.39
CA LYS A 569 -7.92 6.14 4.26
C LYS A 569 -7.38 7.13 5.27
N ARG A 570 -7.30 6.73 6.55
CA ARG A 570 -6.70 7.56 7.62
C ARG A 570 -5.24 7.89 7.31
N SER A 571 -4.49 6.95 6.76
CA SER A 571 -3.07 7.14 6.42
C SER A 571 -2.88 8.07 5.21
N ILE A 572 -3.69 7.95 4.16
CA ILE A 572 -3.68 8.88 3.02
C ILE A 572 -4.13 10.28 3.45
N ARG A 573 -5.14 10.38 4.32
CA ARG A 573 -5.56 11.66 4.90
C ARG A 573 -4.42 12.32 5.68
N LEU A 574 -3.71 11.55 6.50
CA LEU A 574 -2.58 12.06 7.25
C LEU A 574 -1.42 12.45 6.32
N ALA A 575 -1.21 11.71 5.23
CA ALA A 575 -0.20 12.00 4.22
C ALA A 575 -0.43 13.37 3.55
N LYS A 576 -1.67 13.63 3.10
CA LYS A 576 -2.07 14.95 2.58
C LYS A 576 -1.89 16.06 3.60
N TRP A 577 -2.18 15.78 4.88
CA TRP A 577 -1.94 16.74 5.94
C TRP A 577 -0.44 17.02 6.14
N PHE A 578 0.43 15.99 6.14
CA PHE A 578 1.89 16.18 6.16
C PHE A 578 2.37 17.06 5.01
N GLN A 579 1.91 16.79 3.78
CA GLN A 579 2.23 17.61 2.60
C GLN A 579 1.84 19.08 2.79
N HIS A 580 0.60 19.34 3.25
CA HIS A 580 0.14 20.70 3.54
C HIS A 580 0.93 21.40 4.65
N GLN A 581 1.39 20.67 5.67
CA GLN A 581 2.20 21.23 6.75
C GLN A 581 3.69 21.38 6.40
N GLY A 582 4.09 21.02 5.17
CA GLY A 582 5.48 20.99 4.74
C GLY A 582 6.32 20.02 5.60
N VAL A 583 5.75 18.83 5.84
CA VAL A 583 6.45 17.65 6.35
C VAL A 583 6.68 16.74 5.16
N SER A 584 7.93 16.48 4.82
CA SER A 584 8.32 15.82 3.57
C SER A 584 9.37 14.74 3.81
N VAL A 585 9.84 14.11 2.73
CA VAL A 585 10.90 13.11 2.73
C VAL A 585 12.07 13.51 3.63
N GLY A 586 12.48 12.60 4.53
CA GLY A 586 13.59 12.78 5.46
C GLY A 586 13.23 13.54 6.75
N ASP A 587 12.05 14.16 6.84
CA ASP A 587 11.54 14.69 8.11
C ASP A 587 11.10 13.57 9.04
N CYS A 588 11.05 13.83 10.35
CA CYS A 588 10.64 12.84 11.34
C CYS A 588 9.28 13.17 11.98
N ALA A 589 8.43 12.14 12.13
CA ALA A 589 7.19 12.16 12.91
C ALA A 589 7.30 11.18 14.08
N ALA A 590 7.14 11.69 15.30
CA ALA A 590 7.22 10.91 16.52
C ALA A 590 5.85 10.53 17.06
N VAL A 591 5.71 9.32 17.63
CA VAL A 591 4.51 8.91 18.37
C VAL A 591 4.89 8.62 19.82
N ASN A 592 4.35 9.40 20.76
CA ASN A 592 4.48 9.18 22.20
C ASN A 592 3.12 8.82 22.79
N SER A 593 2.75 7.54 22.68
CA SER A 593 1.45 7.01 23.11
C SER A 593 1.57 5.56 23.55
N GLU A 594 0.67 5.14 24.42
CA GLU A 594 0.32 3.74 24.64
C GLU A 594 -0.29 3.08 23.39
N ASN A 595 -0.45 1.76 23.42
CA ASN A 595 -1.10 0.99 22.36
C ASN A 595 -2.56 1.46 22.17
N ARG A 596 -2.91 1.78 20.92
CA ARG A 596 -4.24 2.24 20.50
C ARG A 596 -4.41 2.11 18.98
N LEU A 597 -5.65 2.13 18.50
CA LEU A 597 -6.00 1.93 17.09
C LEU A 597 -5.42 2.99 16.16
N GLU A 598 -5.32 4.25 16.61
CA GLU A 598 -4.80 5.36 15.80
C GLU A 598 -3.29 5.26 15.58
N PHE A 599 -2.56 4.56 16.46
CA PHE A 599 -1.10 4.55 16.53
C PHE A 599 -0.48 4.23 15.17
N TYR A 600 -0.97 3.20 14.50
CA TYR A 600 -0.34 2.67 13.29
C TYR A 600 -0.62 3.48 12.02
N THR A 601 -1.55 4.44 12.07
CA THR A 601 -1.79 5.39 10.96
C THR A 601 -0.53 6.20 10.66
N VAL A 602 0.22 6.58 11.69
CA VAL A 602 1.42 7.45 11.57
C VAL A 602 2.58 6.75 10.84
N PRO A 603 3.06 5.56 11.25
CA PRO A 603 4.14 4.90 10.51
C PRO A 603 3.73 4.51 9.09
N LEU A 604 2.48 4.09 8.86
CA LEU A 604 2.00 3.76 7.52
C LEU A 604 2.02 4.98 6.60
N THR A 605 1.57 6.13 7.11
CA THR A 605 1.69 7.43 6.42
C THR A 605 3.16 7.79 6.15
N GLY A 606 4.03 7.56 7.12
CA GLY A 606 5.46 7.80 6.98
C GLY A 606 6.08 7.03 5.82
N PHE A 607 5.66 5.77 5.65
CA PHE A 607 6.08 4.94 4.52
C PHE A 607 5.58 5.44 3.17
N PHE A 608 4.46 6.16 3.12
CA PHE A 608 3.97 6.73 1.87
C PHE A 608 4.66 8.06 1.50
N GLU A 609 5.00 8.88 2.50
CA GLU A 609 5.56 10.22 2.28
C GLU A 609 7.09 10.31 2.44
N GLY A 610 7.75 9.19 2.76
CA GLY A 610 9.18 9.17 3.10
C GLY A 610 9.51 9.90 4.42
N VAL A 611 8.50 10.04 5.28
CA VAL A 611 8.64 10.66 6.61
C VAL A 611 9.07 9.58 7.60
N ILE A 612 10.17 9.83 8.31
CA ILE A 612 10.78 8.92 9.27
C ILE A 612 9.86 8.76 10.48
N PHE A 613 9.39 7.53 10.72
CA PHE A 613 8.65 7.23 11.95
C PHE A 613 9.59 7.01 13.14
N THR A 614 9.25 7.56 14.31
CA THR A 614 9.90 7.21 15.58
C THR A 614 8.87 6.99 16.70
N GLY A 615 9.09 5.99 17.55
CA GLY A 615 8.23 5.68 18.69
C GLY A 615 8.89 6.05 20.01
N PHE A 616 8.22 6.85 20.83
CA PHE A 616 8.67 7.19 22.18
C PHE A 616 7.84 6.44 23.22
N ASN A 617 8.51 5.90 24.24
CA ASN A 617 7.84 5.25 25.36
C ASN A 617 6.94 6.29 26.09
N PRO A 618 5.63 6.04 26.26
CA PRO A 618 4.71 6.95 26.96
C PRO A 618 5.10 7.17 28.43
N GLU A 619 5.91 6.27 28.98
CA GLU A 619 6.41 6.34 30.33
C GLU A 619 7.71 7.13 30.48
N TYR A 620 8.33 7.58 29.38
CA TYR A 620 9.53 8.41 29.47
C TYR A 620 9.28 9.68 30.29
N THR A 621 10.26 10.02 31.12
CA THR A 621 10.31 11.28 31.85
C THR A 621 10.65 12.43 30.89
N PRO A 622 10.45 13.70 31.29
CA PRO A 622 10.97 14.84 30.54
C PRO A 622 12.46 14.72 30.20
N TRP A 623 13.28 14.14 31.09
CA TRP A 623 14.71 13.94 30.84
C TRP A 623 14.99 12.91 29.74
N GLU A 624 14.33 11.75 29.78
CA GLU A 624 14.45 10.74 28.71
C GLU A 624 13.90 11.26 27.38
N LEU A 625 12.80 12.03 27.41
CA LEU A 625 12.20 12.64 26.23
C LEU A 625 13.17 13.63 25.57
N LYS A 626 13.89 14.45 26.33
CA LYS A 626 14.88 15.39 25.78
C LYS A 626 15.98 14.69 24.97
N HIS A 627 16.45 13.55 25.47
CA HIS A 627 17.45 12.74 24.76
C HIS A 627 16.94 12.23 23.41
N VAL A 628 15.77 11.57 23.40
CA VAL A 628 15.21 11.02 22.15
C VAL A 628 14.73 12.10 21.17
N MET A 629 14.28 13.25 21.67
CA MET A 629 13.96 14.44 20.86
C MET A 629 15.20 15.02 20.18
N GLY A 630 16.34 15.02 20.87
CA GLY A 630 17.63 15.49 20.33
C GLY A 630 18.19 14.58 19.23
N LEU A 631 17.96 13.26 19.34
CA LEU A 631 18.38 12.27 18.34
C LEU A 631 17.51 12.33 17.07
N SER A 632 16.19 12.24 17.22
CA SER A 632 15.26 12.08 16.09
C SER A 632 14.74 13.39 15.49
N LYS A 633 14.80 14.49 16.24
CA LYS A 633 14.40 15.85 15.81
C LYS A 633 13.05 15.90 15.05
N PRO A 634 11.96 15.37 15.63
CA PRO A 634 10.69 15.29 14.93
C PRO A 634 10.08 16.67 14.66
N LYS A 635 9.51 16.87 13.46
CA LYS A 635 8.71 18.06 13.12
C LYS A 635 7.28 17.97 13.64
N VAL A 636 6.75 16.75 13.81
CA VAL A 636 5.42 16.49 14.36
C VAL A 636 5.53 15.43 15.45
N VAL A 637 4.85 15.64 16.58
CA VAL A 637 4.79 14.68 17.69
C VAL A 637 3.34 14.33 17.97
N PHE A 638 2.96 13.07 17.82
CA PHE A 638 1.64 12.55 18.17
C PHE A 638 1.64 12.09 19.63
N CYS A 639 0.69 12.56 20.42
CA CYS A 639 0.58 12.25 21.84
C CYS A 639 -0.78 11.67 22.18
N SER A 640 -0.86 10.84 23.22
CA SER A 640 -2.13 10.53 23.86
C SER A 640 -2.46 11.57 24.93
N SER A 641 -3.69 11.48 25.47
CA SER A 641 -4.10 12.28 26.63
C SER A 641 -3.24 12.03 27.88
N ARG A 642 -2.48 10.91 27.94
CA ARG A 642 -1.58 10.57 29.05
C ARG A 642 -0.19 11.20 28.93
N THR A 643 0.23 11.58 27.72
CA THR A 643 1.61 11.97 27.44
C THR A 643 1.77 13.44 27.06
N VAL A 644 0.69 14.10 26.63
CA VAL A 644 0.69 15.47 26.14
C VAL A 644 1.29 16.48 27.13
N ASP A 645 0.99 16.36 28.44
CA ASP A 645 1.49 17.30 29.44
C ASP A 645 3.01 17.22 29.63
N LYS A 646 3.57 15.99 29.61
CA LYS A 646 5.03 15.78 29.69
C LYS A 646 5.72 16.40 28.48
N MET A 647 5.15 16.21 27.29
CA MET A 647 5.70 16.78 26.05
C MET A 647 5.61 18.31 26.04
N LEU A 648 4.49 18.89 26.47
CA LEU A 648 4.32 20.34 26.59
C LEU A 648 5.34 20.96 27.56
N SER A 649 5.69 20.26 28.66
CA SER A 649 6.67 20.76 29.64
C SER A 649 8.06 21.02 29.05
N ILE A 650 8.45 20.31 27.98
CA ILE A 650 9.75 20.45 27.31
C ILE A 650 9.67 21.10 25.92
N LEU A 651 8.46 21.33 25.38
CA LEU A 651 8.24 21.78 24.00
C LEU A 651 8.95 23.12 23.69
N HIS A 652 9.10 23.98 24.69
CA HIS A 652 9.76 25.29 24.55
C HIS A 652 11.26 25.18 24.21
N GLU A 653 11.92 24.07 24.53
CA GLU A 653 13.32 23.80 24.19
C GLU A 653 13.50 23.33 22.73
N TYR A 654 12.39 22.98 22.04
CA TYR A 654 12.39 22.38 20.70
C TYR A 654 11.53 23.18 19.72
N PRO A 655 11.94 24.40 19.32
CA PRO A 655 11.14 25.29 18.48
C PRO A 655 10.83 24.72 17.08
N TYR A 656 11.66 23.79 16.59
CA TYR A 656 11.48 23.11 15.30
C TYR A 656 10.28 22.16 15.24
N VAL A 657 9.72 21.76 16.39
CA VAL A 657 8.47 21.01 16.43
C VAL A 657 7.34 21.93 15.98
N LYS A 658 6.76 21.64 14.81
CA LYS A 658 5.67 22.41 14.20
C LYS A 658 4.36 22.15 14.93
N TYR A 659 4.03 20.87 15.13
CA TYR A 659 2.74 20.44 15.69
C TYR A 659 2.90 19.34 16.73
N LEU A 660 2.06 19.42 17.76
CA LEU A 660 1.76 18.32 18.66
C LEU A 660 0.34 17.84 18.33
N VAL A 661 0.21 16.61 17.82
CA VAL A 661 -1.08 16.04 17.41
C VAL A 661 -1.64 15.17 18.53
N LEU A 662 -2.78 15.53 19.11
CA LEU A 662 -3.38 14.81 20.23
C LEU A 662 -4.37 13.75 19.73
N PHE A 663 -4.15 12.47 20.06
CA PHE A 663 -5.09 11.39 19.77
C PHE A 663 -6.33 11.43 20.68
N GLY A 664 -7.46 10.93 20.15
CA GLY A 664 -8.75 10.88 20.84
C GLY A 664 -9.61 12.14 20.65
N GLU A 665 -10.77 12.15 21.31
CA GLU A 665 -11.81 13.18 21.14
C GLU A 665 -11.69 14.35 22.15
N GLU A 666 -11.02 14.15 23.28
CA GLU A 666 -10.94 15.15 24.35
C GLU A 666 -9.77 16.12 24.11
N ARG A 667 -10.09 17.38 23.79
CA ARG A 667 -9.08 18.45 23.71
C ARG A 667 -8.64 18.85 25.13
N ARG A 668 -7.46 18.37 25.53
CA ARG A 668 -6.84 18.65 26.85
C ARG A 668 -5.96 19.89 26.93
N SER A 669 -5.61 20.49 25.78
CA SER A 669 -4.76 21.68 25.73
C SER A 669 -5.20 22.64 24.62
N TYR A 670 -5.12 23.94 24.93
CA TYR A 670 -5.36 25.04 23.99
C TYR A 670 -4.06 25.69 23.51
N HIS A 671 -2.91 25.06 23.76
CA HIS A 671 -1.63 25.54 23.25
C HIS A 671 -1.67 25.62 21.71
N PRO A 672 -1.18 26.71 21.07
CA PRO A 672 -1.40 26.96 19.64
C PRO A 672 -0.76 25.92 18.71
N LYS A 673 0.26 25.19 19.17
CA LYS A 673 0.87 24.07 18.43
C LYS A 673 0.09 22.75 18.54
N VAL A 674 -0.98 22.68 19.34
CA VAL A 674 -1.76 21.45 19.58
C VAL A 674 -2.92 21.36 18.60
N VAL A 675 -2.97 20.26 17.83
CA VAL A 675 -4.03 19.93 16.87
C VAL A 675 -4.62 18.57 17.24
N MET A 676 -5.93 18.36 17.11
CA MET A 676 -6.52 17.05 17.38
C MET A 676 -6.32 16.11 16.19
N PHE A 677 -5.99 14.86 16.45
CA PHE A 677 -5.90 13.83 15.40
C PHE A 677 -7.23 13.69 14.65
N ASN A 678 -8.35 13.73 15.36
CA ASN A 678 -9.69 13.65 14.76
C ASN A 678 -10.03 14.87 13.90
N ASP A 679 -9.48 16.05 14.19
CA ASP A 679 -9.63 17.23 13.32
C ASP A 679 -8.87 17.02 11.99
N ILE A 680 -7.72 16.32 12.03
CA ILE A 680 -6.96 15.96 10.83
C ILE A 680 -7.67 14.84 10.05
N MET A 681 -8.17 13.83 10.74
CA MET A 681 -8.90 12.72 10.11
C MET A 681 -10.20 13.21 9.48
N GLY A 682 -10.92 14.12 10.15
CA GLY A 682 -12.22 14.61 9.69
C GLY A 682 -13.19 13.45 9.44
N ASN A 683 -13.63 13.29 8.20
CA ASN A 683 -14.50 12.20 7.77
C ASN A 683 -13.76 11.09 7.01
N ALA A 684 -12.43 10.98 7.12
CA ALA A 684 -11.61 10.04 6.34
C ALA A 684 -12.17 8.60 6.31
N ASP A 685 -12.70 8.12 7.43
CA ASP A 685 -13.26 6.76 7.55
C ASP A 685 -14.49 6.53 6.65
N ARG A 686 -15.20 7.60 6.33
CA ARG A 686 -16.44 7.62 5.53
C ARG A 686 -16.19 8.07 4.09
N GLU A 687 -15.03 8.63 3.81
CA GLU A 687 -14.61 9.00 2.46
C GLU A 687 -14.24 7.75 1.66
N GLU A 688 -14.32 7.81 0.34
CA GLU A 688 -13.74 6.75 -0.49
C GLU A 688 -12.22 6.79 -0.41
N LEU A 689 -11.61 5.63 -0.63
CA LEU A 689 -10.16 5.55 -0.70
C LEU A 689 -9.70 6.41 -1.89
N ASP A 690 -8.77 7.32 -1.66
CA ASP A 690 -8.17 8.08 -2.76
C ASP A 690 -7.22 7.16 -3.54
N GLU A 691 -7.75 6.45 -4.53
CA GLU A 691 -6.98 5.55 -5.39
C GLU A 691 -6.03 6.31 -6.33
N THR A 692 -6.13 7.64 -6.41
CA THR A 692 -5.19 8.49 -7.14
C THR A 692 -3.96 8.88 -6.32
N TYR A 693 -4.02 8.67 -5.01
CA TYR A 693 -2.90 8.90 -4.12
C TYR A 693 -1.72 8.01 -4.53
N LYS A 694 -0.59 8.66 -4.81
CA LYS A 694 0.67 7.97 -5.07
C LYS A 694 1.63 8.30 -3.95
N ALA A 695 2.15 7.25 -3.32
CA ALA A 695 3.27 7.41 -2.42
C ALA A 695 4.48 7.99 -3.15
N VAL A 696 5.30 8.72 -2.40
CA VAL A 696 6.52 9.34 -2.88
C VAL A 696 7.53 8.27 -3.29
N ALA A 697 8.17 8.47 -4.44
CA ALA A 697 9.27 7.61 -4.90
C ALA A 697 10.55 7.92 -4.10
N LEU A 698 11.22 6.87 -3.61
CA LEU A 698 12.38 6.96 -2.74
C LEU A 698 13.42 5.92 -3.14
N ASP A 699 14.70 6.20 -2.93
CA ASP A 699 15.70 5.13 -2.87
C ASP A 699 15.54 4.43 -1.51
N PRO A 700 15.14 3.16 -1.45
CA PRO A 700 14.77 2.52 -0.20
C PRO A 700 16.00 2.04 0.57
N LYS A 701 17.17 1.90 -0.06
CA LYS A 701 18.42 1.55 0.61
C LYS A 701 18.96 2.76 1.37
N GLU A 702 18.70 3.95 0.85
CA GLU A 702 19.14 5.19 1.47
C GLU A 702 18.10 5.84 2.38
N ALA A 703 16.82 5.79 2.00
CA ALA A 703 15.71 6.40 2.72
C ALA A 703 15.45 5.69 4.05
N ILE A 704 15.48 6.45 5.13
CA ILE A 704 15.16 5.96 6.48
C ILE A 704 13.64 5.88 6.63
N ALA A 705 13.15 4.70 6.96
CA ALA A 705 11.75 4.46 7.26
C ALA A 705 11.46 4.66 8.76
N THR A 706 12.38 4.24 9.62
CA THR A 706 12.20 4.28 11.08
C THR A 706 13.46 4.68 11.84
N ILE A 707 13.26 5.40 12.95
CA ILE A 707 14.25 5.55 14.04
C ILE A 707 13.65 4.93 15.29
N LEU A 708 14.12 3.75 15.67
CA LEU A 708 13.64 3.03 16.86
C LEU A 708 14.75 2.93 17.91
N TYR A 709 14.37 2.95 19.19
CA TYR A 709 15.37 3.03 20.27
C TYR A 709 15.73 1.64 20.78
N SER A 710 17.00 1.27 20.64
CA SER A 710 17.56 0.14 21.37
C SER A 710 17.99 0.60 22.75
N SER A 711 17.84 -0.27 23.76
CA SER A 711 18.11 0.08 25.16
C SER A 711 19.58 0.23 25.50
N GLY A 712 20.49 0.36 24.51
CA GLY A 712 21.85 0.84 24.69
C GLY A 712 22.64 0.12 25.79
N THR A 713 23.41 -0.90 25.44
CA THR A 713 24.29 -1.61 26.40
C THR A 713 25.39 -0.74 27.05
N THR A 714 25.53 0.52 26.61
CA THR A 714 26.55 1.48 27.03
C THR A 714 25.99 2.79 27.61
N GLY A 715 24.68 2.92 27.87
CA GLY A 715 24.09 4.15 28.42
C GLY A 715 22.68 4.43 27.92
N MET A 716 22.40 5.70 27.62
CA MET A 716 21.09 6.16 27.12
C MET A 716 20.66 5.47 25.82
N PRO A 717 19.35 5.40 25.51
CA PRO A 717 18.84 4.69 24.33
C PRO A 717 19.43 5.25 23.05
N LYS A 718 19.87 4.37 22.13
CA LYS A 718 20.44 4.78 20.84
C LYS A 718 19.37 4.70 19.75
N GLY A 719 19.32 5.70 18.87
CA GLY A 719 18.39 5.72 17.74
C GLY A 719 18.91 4.88 16.58
N VAL A 720 18.23 3.78 16.27
CA VAL A 720 18.58 2.82 15.21
C VAL A 720 17.87 3.19 13.91
N MET A 721 18.62 3.40 12.83
CA MET A 721 18.10 3.83 11.52
C MET A 721 17.73 2.64 10.63
N GLY A 722 16.44 2.28 10.60
CA GLY A 722 15.89 1.28 9.67
C GLY A 722 15.50 1.92 8.34
N THR A 723 15.94 1.33 7.23
CA THR A 723 15.66 1.80 5.86
C THR A 723 14.36 1.22 5.32
N HIS A 724 13.82 1.79 4.24
CA HIS A 724 12.70 1.17 3.54
C HIS A 724 13.07 -0.23 3.02
N HIS A 725 14.31 -0.43 2.55
CA HIS A 725 14.80 -1.72 2.07
C HIS A 725 14.76 -2.80 3.16
N ASN A 726 15.06 -2.43 4.41
CA ASN A 726 14.97 -3.37 5.54
C ASN A 726 13.53 -3.90 5.73
N MET A 727 12.52 -3.04 5.62
CA MET A 727 11.11 -3.41 5.77
C MET A 727 10.62 -4.29 4.61
N THR A 728 11.12 -4.03 3.40
CA THR A 728 10.68 -4.74 2.20
C THR A 728 11.34 -6.09 2.05
N ALA A 729 12.62 -6.18 2.42
CA ALA A 729 13.32 -7.45 2.56
C ALA A 729 12.64 -8.34 3.61
N PHE A 730 12.13 -7.73 4.70
CA PHE A 730 11.32 -8.45 5.68
C PHE A 730 10.00 -8.96 5.07
N SER A 731 9.27 -8.15 4.31
CA SER A 731 8.04 -8.58 3.61
C SER A 731 8.32 -9.76 2.65
N GLU A 732 9.37 -9.68 1.85
CA GLU A 732 9.75 -10.71 0.88
C GLU A 732 10.13 -12.04 1.57
N MET A 733 10.87 -11.96 2.68
CA MET A 733 11.20 -13.11 3.53
C MET A 733 9.93 -13.83 4.01
N ILE A 734 8.90 -13.09 4.43
CA ILE A 734 7.62 -13.66 4.89
C ILE A 734 6.83 -14.25 3.71
N SER A 735 6.70 -13.53 2.59
CA SER A 735 5.88 -13.96 1.44
C SER A 735 6.42 -15.19 0.69
N THR A 736 7.74 -15.40 0.67
CA THR A 736 8.35 -16.48 -0.14
C THR A 736 8.44 -17.82 0.59
N GLN A 737 8.71 -17.83 1.90
CA GLN A 737 8.97 -19.08 2.63
C GLN A 737 8.03 -19.33 3.81
N MET A 738 7.33 -18.30 4.31
CA MET A 738 6.18 -18.48 5.21
C MET A 738 4.87 -18.49 4.42
N LYS A 739 4.87 -19.14 3.25
CA LYS A 739 3.72 -19.16 2.34
C LYS A 739 2.46 -19.70 3.01
N ASP A 740 2.56 -20.77 3.79
CA ASP A 740 1.41 -21.33 4.52
C ASP A 740 0.87 -20.36 5.59
N MET A 741 1.76 -19.51 6.12
CA MET A 741 1.41 -18.45 7.05
C MET A 741 0.76 -17.24 6.36
N MET A 742 1.11 -16.97 5.09
CA MET A 742 0.54 -15.89 4.26
C MET A 742 -0.78 -16.31 3.57
N MET A 743 -0.88 -17.57 3.14
CA MET A 743 -2.01 -18.18 2.42
C MET A 743 -3.06 -18.78 3.37
N ASN A 744 -3.01 -18.43 4.65
CA ASN A 744 -4.00 -18.90 5.61
C ASN A 744 -5.34 -18.22 5.32
N ASP A 745 -6.23 -18.89 4.59
CA ASP A 745 -7.57 -18.38 4.24
C ASP A 745 -8.57 -18.48 5.41
N ASP A 746 -8.15 -18.98 6.58
CA ASP A 746 -9.01 -19.06 7.78
C ASP A 746 -9.45 -17.64 8.18
N PRO A 747 -10.76 -17.31 8.07
CA PRO A 747 -11.28 -15.99 8.46
C PRO A 747 -11.28 -15.80 9.97
N SER A 748 -11.00 -16.85 10.76
CA SER A 748 -10.89 -16.80 12.23
C SER A 748 -9.46 -16.57 12.75
N ASP A 749 -8.47 -16.41 11.87
CA ASP A 749 -7.08 -16.17 12.28
C ASP A 749 -6.87 -14.77 12.86
N ALA A 750 -6.59 -14.69 14.18
CA ALA A 750 -6.38 -13.46 14.91
C ALA A 750 -5.13 -13.52 15.81
N LEU A 751 -4.28 -12.49 15.75
CA LEU A 751 -3.14 -12.30 16.66
C LEU A 751 -3.54 -11.36 17.80
N LEU A 752 -3.23 -11.72 19.05
CA LEU A 752 -3.31 -10.76 20.16
C LEU A 752 -1.93 -10.10 20.41
N VAL A 753 -1.92 -8.77 20.45
CA VAL A 753 -0.75 -7.93 20.73
C VAL A 753 -0.97 -7.11 22.00
N VAL A 754 -0.11 -7.34 22.99
CA VAL A 754 0.00 -6.55 24.23
C VAL A 754 1.42 -5.97 24.43
N ILE A 755 2.29 -6.22 23.45
CA ILE A 755 3.65 -5.68 23.40
C ILE A 755 3.56 -4.22 22.92
N PRO A 756 4.38 -3.29 23.45
CA PRO A 756 4.27 -1.88 23.07
C PRO A 756 4.62 -1.62 21.60
N LEU A 757 3.75 -0.88 20.89
CA LEU A 757 3.91 -0.55 19.47
C LEU A 757 5.06 0.45 19.19
N PHE A 758 5.48 1.23 20.18
CA PHE A 758 6.64 2.12 20.04
C PHE A 758 7.98 1.38 19.99
N HIS A 759 8.01 0.09 20.37
CA HIS A 759 9.19 -0.75 20.33
C HIS A 759 9.21 -1.58 19.04
N GLY A 760 10.40 -1.85 18.49
CA GLY A 760 10.55 -2.56 17.21
C GLY A 760 9.83 -3.90 17.14
N PHE A 761 9.76 -4.65 18.25
CA PHE A 761 9.01 -5.90 18.28
C PHE A 761 7.49 -5.69 18.07
N GLY A 762 6.85 -4.81 18.85
CA GLY A 762 5.42 -4.55 18.71
C GLY A 762 5.09 -3.91 17.36
N PHE A 763 5.93 -2.97 16.92
CA PHE A 763 5.84 -2.32 15.61
C PHE A 763 5.82 -3.33 14.46
N MET A 764 6.82 -4.22 14.40
CA MET A 764 6.94 -5.17 13.29
C MET A 764 5.90 -6.29 13.35
N LEU A 765 5.38 -6.65 14.53
CA LEU A 765 4.24 -7.56 14.63
C LEU A 765 2.99 -6.98 13.97
N MET A 766 2.74 -5.69 14.15
CA MET A 766 1.63 -5.02 13.47
C MET A 766 1.88 -4.95 11.97
N TYR A 767 3.08 -4.55 11.53
CA TYR A 767 3.48 -4.57 10.12
C TYR A 767 3.23 -5.92 9.44
N MET A 768 3.67 -7.01 10.09
CA MET A 768 3.52 -8.38 9.58
C MET A 768 2.05 -8.78 9.41
N ASN A 769 1.16 -8.43 10.35
CA ASN A 769 -0.25 -8.81 10.24
C ASN A 769 -1.01 -7.94 9.24
N LEU A 770 -0.59 -6.70 9.06
CA LEU A 770 -1.11 -5.82 8.02
C LEU A 770 -0.84 -6.36 6.62
N ILE A 771 0.35 -6.87 6.34
CA ILE A 771 0.68 -7.51 5.05
C ILE A 771 -0.12 -8.81 4.85
N ARG A 772 -0.57 -9.47 5.93
CA ARG A 772 -1.41 -10.68 5.85
C ARG A 772 -2.90 -10.37 5.63
N GLY A 773 -3.33 -9.12 5.79
CA GLY A 773 -4.75 -8.77 5.82
C GLY A 773 -5.53 -9.47 6.95
N LYS A 774 -4.87 -9.79 8.09
CA LYS A 774 -5.47 -10.52 9.23
C LYS A 774 -5.67 -9.62 10.44
N SER A 775 -6.60 -10.01 11.32
CA SER A 775 -6.98 -9.24 12.50
C SER A 775 -5.91 -9.27 13.59
N VAL A 776 -5.63 -8.09 14.17
CA VAL A 776 -4.85 -7.94 15.40
C VAL A 776 -5.74 -7.43 16.52
N VAL A 777 -5.84 -8.17 17.61
CA VAL A 777 -6.48 -7.75 18.85
C VAL A 777 -5.45 -7.04 19.72
N LEU A 778 -5.59 -5.74 19.89
CA LEU A 778 -4.65 -4.88 20.59
C LEU A 778 -5.11 -4.61 22.02
N LEU A 779 -4.18 -4.68 22.98
CA LEU A 779 -4.40 -4.24 24.36
C LEU A 779 -3.39 -3.14 24.73
N ASP A 780 -3.85 -2.10 25.43
CA ASP A 780 -3.03 -1.03 26.03
C ASP A 780 -1.91 -1.62 26.89
N LYS A 781 -2.31 -2.47 27.85
CA LYS A 781 -1.43 -3.11 28.82
C LYS A 781 -2.00 -4.45 29.26
N LEU A 782 -1.14 -5.29 29.86
CA LEU A 782 -1.57 -6.55 30.43
C LEU A 782 -2.46 -6.31 31.66
N LYS A 783 -3.77 -6.58 31.51
CA LYS A 783 -4.73 -6.76 32.61
C LYS A 783 -5.17 -8.24 32.57
N PRO A 784 -4.87 -9.07 33.59
CA PRO A 784 -5.07 -10.52 33.53
C PRO A 784 -6.44 -11.01 33.03
N ARG A 785 -7.53 -10.47 33.58
CA ARG A 785 -8.90 -10.85 33.17
C ARG A 785 -9.23 -10.41 31.76
N VAL A 786 -9.00 -9.13 31.44
CA VAL A 786 -9.24 -8.56 30.09
C VAL A 786 -8.46 -9.31 29.01
N PHE A 787 -7.21 -9.71 29.30
CA PHE A 787 -6.39 -10.49 28.39
C PHE A 787 -7.02 -11.86 28.06
N LEU A 788 -7.49 -12.58 29.08
CA LEU A 788 -8.15 -13.88 28.91
C LEU A 788 -9.52 -13.73 28.23
N GLU A 789 -10.30 -12.72 28.62
CA GLU A 789 -11.60 -12.39 28.01
C GLU A 789 -11.46 -12.05 26.52
N ALA A 790 -10.41 -11.29 26.15
CA ALA A 790 -10.13 -10.98 24.75
C ALA A 790 -9.78 -12.22 23.93
N ILE A 791 -9.00 -13.17 24.49
CA ILE A 791 -8.70 -14.44 23.81
C ILE A 791 -9.99 -15.19 23.48
N VAL A 792 -10.89 -15.31 24.45
CA VAL A 792 -12.17 -16.02 24.28
C VAL A 792 -13.09 -15.27 23.31
N LYS A 793 -13.32 -13.98 23.54
CA LYS A 793 -14.27 -13.14 22.79
C LYS A 793 -13.93 -13.07 21.31
N TYR A 794 -12.65 -12.89 20.98
CA TYR A 794 -12.18 -12.74 19.61
C TYR A 794 -11.58 -14.02 19.03
N ARG A 795 -11.70 -15.16 19.74
CA ARG A 795 -11.19 -16.48 19.34
C ARG A 795 -9.74 -16.43 18.86
N VAL A 796 -8.87 -15.79 19.64
CA VAL A 796 -7.46 -15.57 19.28
C VAL A 796 -6.78 -16.90 18.98
N THR A 797 -6.16 -17.00 17.80
CA THR A 797 -5.48 -18.20 17.30
C THR A 797 -3.98 -18.14 17.51
N ARG A 798 -3.39 -16.94 17.59
CA ARG A 798 -1.95 -16.75 17.70
C ARG A 798 -1.61 -15.79 18.84
N LEU A 799 -0.57 -16.13 19.60
CA LEU A 799 0.05 -15.25 20.57
C LEU A 799 1.51 -14.98 20.21
N SER A 800 1.95 -13.73 20.28
CA SER A 800 3.37 -13.36 20.25
C SER A 800 3.67 -12.57 21.52
N VAL A 801 4.28 -13.23 22.51
CA VAL A 801 4.37 -12.72 23.89
C VAL A 801 5.73 -13.03 24.53
N PRO A 802 6.23 -12.18 25.44
CA PRO A 802 7.48 -12.47 26.15
C PRO A 802 7.27 -13.59 27.21
N PRO A 803 8.34 -14.25 27.67
CA PRO A 803 8.26 -15.37 28.60
C PRO A 803 7.40 -15.17 29.86
N PRO A 804 7.37 -14.00 30.53
CA PRO A 804 6.53 -13.81 31.72
C PRO A 804 5.03 -13.99 31.47
N LEU A 805 4.54 -13.66 30.27
CA LEU A 805 3.12 -13.88 29.93
C LEU A 805 2.82 -15.36 29.68
N ILE A 806 3.79 -16.11 29.14
CA ILE A 806 3.68 -17.56 28.99
C ILE A 806 3.62 -18.21 30.38
N LEU A 807 4.47 -17.75 31.31
CA LEU A 807 4.42 -18.23 32.70
C LEU A 807 3.07 -17.94 33.35
N PHE A 808 2.49 -16.75 33.13
CA PHE A 808 1.14 -16.42 33.58
C PHE A 808 0.09 -17.41 33.05
N LEU A 809 0.09 -17.70 31.74
CA LEU A 809 -0.84 -18.68 31.12
C LEU A 809 -0.70 -20.08 31.74
N VAL A 810 0.53 -20.49 32.03
CA VAL A 810 0.84 -21.80 32.57
C VAL A 810 0.47 -21.91 34.06
N LYS A 811 0.81 -20.92 34.88
CA LYS A 811 0.77 -21.04 36.35
C LYS A 811 -0.42 -20.36 37.02
N HIS A 812 -0.97 -19.29 36.44
CA HIS A 812 -1.94 -18.47 37.16
C HIS A 812 -3.32 -19.17 37.28
N PRO A 813 -3.94 -19.23 38.47
CA PRO A 813 -5.18 -20.01 38.70
C PRO A 813 -6.37 -19.48 37.89
N LEU A 814 -6.47 -18.17 37.72
CA LEU A 814 -7.49 -17.50 36.90
C LEU A 814 -7.64 -18.10 35.50
N VAL A 815 -6.56 -18.60 34.91
CA VAL A 815 -6.57 -19.14 33.55
C VAL A 815 -7.49 -20.34 33.41
N LYS A 816 -7.74 -21.08 34.50
CA LYS A 816 -8.65 -22.23 34.52
C LYS A 816 -10.13 -21.84 34.37
N GLU A 817 -10.47 -20.56 34.55
CA GLU A 817 -11.85 -20.04 34.40
C GLU A 817 -12.22 -19.80 32.91
N TYR A 818 -11.27 -19.90 31.97
CA TYR A 818 -11.45 -19.52 30.57
C TYR A 818 -11.07 -20.65 29.61
N ASP A 819 -11.81 -20.78 28.51
CA ASP A 819 -11.50 -21.72 27.42
C ASP A 819 -10.56 -21.08 26.40
N LEU A 820 -9.29 -21.46 26.44
CA LEU A 820 -8.24 -20.95 25.55
C LEU A 820 -7.95 -21.88 24.36
N SER A 821 -8.84 -22.82 24.05
CA SER A 821 -8.66 -23.83 22.99
C SER A 821 -8.57 -23.25 21.57
N SER A 822 -8.89 -21.97 21.36
CA SER A 822 -8.71 -21.30 20.07
C SER A 822 -7.24 -21.10 19.69
N ILE A 823 -6.31 -21.10 20.67
CA ILE A 823 -4.90 -20.81 20.44
C ILE A 823 -4.23 -22.01 19.73
N LYS A 824 -3.77 -21.78 18.50
CA LYS A 824 -3.05 -22.75 17.66
C LYS A 824 -1.53 -22.54 17.68
N GLU A 825 -1.07 -21.29 17.82
CA GLU A 825 0.36 -20.93 17.81
C GLU A 825 0.73 -19.99 18.96
N VAL A 826 1.85 -20.27 19.63
CA VAL A 826 2.48 -19.35 20.57
C VAL A 826 3.94 -19.11 20.18
N ARG A 827 4.29 -17.85 19.93
CA ARG A 827 5.65 -17.41 19.68
C ARG A 827 6.18 -16.62 20.87
N SER A 828 7.35 -17.01 21.37
CA SER A 828 8.08 -16.26 22.40
C SER A 828 9.25 -15.49 21.81
N GLY A 829 9.53 -14.33 22.38
CA GLY A 829 10.64 -13.48 21.95
C GLY A 829 11.06 -12.51 23.06
N ALA A 830 12.07 -11.70 22.77
CA ALA A 830 12.70 -10.71 23.66
C ALA A 830 13.47 -11.27 24.88
N ALA A 831 13.22 -12.51 25.30
CA ALA A 831 14.01 -13.23 26.30
C ALA A 831 13.93 -14.75 26.08
N PRO A 832 14.93 -15.53 26.56
CA PRO A 832 14.87 -16.99 26.49
C PRO A 832 13.67 -17.56 27.25
N LEU A 833 13.01 -18.55 26.64
CA LEU A 833 11.94 -19.34 27.26
C LEU A 833 12.46 -20.74 27.59
N SER A 834 12.28 -21.20 28.83
CA SER A 834 12.78 -22.51 29.25
C SER A 834 12.04 -23.67 28.55
N ALA A 835 12.75 -24.78 28.37
CA ALA A 835 12.23 -26.00 27.75
C ALA A 835 11.02 -26.57 28.54
N GLU A 836 11.09 -26.50 29.87
CA GLU A 836 10.07 -27.02 30.78
C GLU A 836 8.76 -26.24 30.63
N ILE A 837 8.84 -24.91 30.56
CA ILE A 837 7.66 -24.05 30.37
C ILE A 837 7.05 -24.26 28.97
N GLN A 838 7.87 -24.47 27.93
CA GLN A 838 7.37 -24.81 26.58
C GLN A 838 6.57 -26.11 26.59
N LYS A 839 7.10 -27.15 27.26
CA LYS A 839 6.44 -28.45 27.38
C LYS A 839 5.12 -28.35 28.14
N GLU A 840 5.13 -27.68 29.29
CA GLU A 840 3.93 -27.50 30.12
C GLU A 840 2.84 -26.71 29.37
N LEU A 841 3.23 -25.69 28.60
CA LEU A 841 2.31 -24.94 27.75
C LEU A 841 1.69 -25.83 26.64
N LYS A 842 2.51 -26.64 25.96
CA LYS A 842 2.06 -27.58 24.90
C LYS A 842 1.05 -28.58 25.45
N GLU A 843 1.35 -29.18 26.61
CA GLU A 843 0.50 -30.19 27.26
C GLU A 843 -0.82 -29.60 27.77
N LYS A 844 -0.77 -28.42 28.42
CA LYS A 844 -1.94 -27.82 29.08
C LYS A 844 -2.99 -27.32 28.09
N PHE A 845 -2.57 -26.73 26.96
CA PHE A 845 -3.48 -26.09 26.00
C PHE A 845 -3.56 -26.81 24.65
N ARG A 846 -2.82 -27.91 24.46
CA ARG A 846 -2.73 -28.67 23.20
C ARG A 846 -2.35 -27.79 22.00
N ILE A 847 -1.50 -26.80 22.23
CA ILE A 847 -1.03 -25.87 21.20
C ILE A 847 -0.19 -26.65 20.18
N GLU A 848 -0.54 -26.49 18.91
CA GLU A 848 0.10 -27.20 17.79
C GLU A 848 1.55 -26.74 17.62
N HIS A 849 1.79 -25.44 17.69
CA HIS A 849 3.09 -24.84 17.40
C HIS A 849 3.55 -23.87 18.50
N ILE A 850 4.70 -24.18 19.10
CA ILE A 850 5.40 -23.27 20.02
C ILE A 850 6.78 -22.99 19.43
N SER A 851 7.11 -21.71 19.28
CA SER A 851 8.38 -21.27 18.71
C SER A 851 9.01 -20.14 19.49
N GLN A 852 10.33 -20.01 19.38
CA GLN A 852 11.05 -18.82 19.81
C GLN A 852 11.53 -18.05 18.58
N ALA A 853 11.77 -16.76 18.77
CA ALA A 853 12.37 -15.89 17.78
C ALA A 853 13.45 -15.01 18.43
N TYR A 854 14.60 -14.92 17.78
CA TYR A 854 15.72 -14.08 18.22
C TYR A 854 16.06 -13.01 17.18
N GLY A 855 16.29 -11.81 17.67
CA GLY A 855 16.81 -10.67 16.91
C GLY A 855 16.91 -9.42 17.78
N MET A 856 17.34 -8.32 17.17
CA MET A 856 17.57 -7.03 17.82
C MET A 856 17.00 -5.89 16.96
N THR A 857 16.90 -4.69 17.51
CA THR A 857 16.44 -3.51 16.76
C THR A 857 17.33 -3.27 15.54
N GLU A 858 18.63 -3.53 15.67
CA GLU A 858 19.65 -3.38 14.64
C GLU A 858 19.58 -4.48 13.55
N THR A 859 18.74 -5.49 13.72
CA THR A 859 18.42 -6.49 12.69
C THR A 859 16.97 -6.39 12.22
N THR A 860 16.32 -5.22 12.41
CA THR A 860 14.92 -4.92 12.06
C THR A 860 13.88 -5.68 12.89
N LEU A 861 13.98 -7.02 12.96
CA LEU A 861 13.21 -7.90 13.83
C LEU A 861 14.04 -9.18 14.10
N ALA A 862 13.41 -10.36 14.00
CA ALA A 862 13.97 -11.66 14.25
C ALA A 862 14.69 -12.18 13.01
N VAL A 863 15.92 -12.62 13.22
CA VAL A 863 16.80 -13.25 12.21
C VAL A 863 16.97 -14.74 12.47
N LEU A 864 16.57 -15.22 13.64
CA LEU A 864 16.42 -16.65 13.94
C LEU A 864 14.95 -16.93 14.28
N THR A 865 14.37 -17.94 13.64
CA THR A 865 12.99 -18.36 13.89
C THR A 865 12.78 -19.83 13.54
N SER A 866 11.78 -20.47 14.15
CA SER A 866 11.39 -21.84 13.75
C SER A 866 10.77 -21.83 12.36
N PRO A 867 11.14 -22.75 11.46
CA PRO A 867 10.50 -22.87 10.15
C PRO A 867 9.00 -23.16 10.25
N PRO A 868 8.16 -22.63 9.34
CA PRO A 868 6.75 -23.00 9.27
C PRO A 868 6.57 -24.51 9.10
N GLY A 869 5.62 -25.09 9.84
CA GLY A 869 5.31 -26.53 9.76
C GLY A 869 6.34 -27.48 10.39
N ALA A 870 7.50 -26.98 10.84
CA ALA A 870 8.43 -27.78 11.64
C ALA A 870 7.99 -27.82 13.11
N GLU A 871 8.06 -28.99 13.74
CA GLU A 871 8.10 -29.05 15.19
C GLU A 871 9.42 -28.40 15.63
N GLY A 872 9.36 -27.13 16.06
CA GLY A 872 10.53 -26.40 16.51
C GLY A 872 11.30 -27.18 17.59
N LYS A 873 12.63 -27.04 17.61
CA LYS A 873 13.47 -27.72 18.60
C LYS A 873 13.33 -27.01 19.95
N ILE A 874 12.88 -27.74 20.98
CA ILE A 874 12.66 -27.19 22.32
C ILE A 874 13.93 -26.49 22.82
N GLY A 875 13.78 -25.26 23.32
CA GLY A 875 14.89 -24.45 23.84
C GLY A 875 15.73 -23.74 22.76
N SER A 876 15.57 -24.07 21.48
CA SER A 876 16.23 -23.35 20.39
C SER A 876 15.58 -21.99 20.14
N SER A 877 16.38 -21.04 19.62
CA SER A 877 15.92 -19.75 19.09
C SER A 877 15.54 -19.81 17.60
N GLY A 878 15.61 -20.99 16.98
CA GLY A 878 15.24 -21.24 15.59
C GLY A 878 16.44 -21.36 14.64
N GLN A 879 16.14 -21.39 13.35
CA GLN A 879 17.12 -21.40 12.26
C GLN A 879 17.24 -20.00 11.64
N ILE A 880 18.33 -19.76 10.91
CA ILE A 880 18.55 -18.52 10.17
C ILE A 880 17.44 -18.27 9.14
N VAL A 881 16.92 -17.05 9.13
CA VAL A 881 15.89 -16.65 8.15
C VAL A 881 16.48 -16.50 6.74
N PRO A 882 15.66 -16.67 5.69
CA PRO A 882 16.11 -16.51 4.31
C PRO A 882 16.72 -15.14 4.02
N GLY A 883 17.75 -15.11 3.16
CA GLY A 883 18.46 -13.89 2.80
C GLY A 883 19.45 -13.39 3.85
N MET A 884 19.43 -13.94 5.07
CA MET A 884 20.40 -13.65 6.12
C MET A 884 21.51 -14.70 6.17
N MET A 885 22.69 -14.26 6.55
CA MET A 885 23.86 -15.07 6.88
C MET A 885 24.15 -14.93 8.37
N VAL A 886 24.67 -16.00 8.94
CA VAL A 886 25.07 -16.06 10.34
C VAL A 886 26.40 -16.79 10.47
N LYS A 887 27.26 -16.32 11.36
CA LYS A 887 28.47 -17.03 11.81
C LYS A 887 28.60 -16.91 13.32
N VAL A 888 29.24 -17.90 13.93
CA VAL A 888 29.69 -17.85 15.33
C VAL A 888 31.19 -17.57 15.32
N ILE A 889 31.70 -16.62 16.11
CA ILE A 889 33.13 -16.28 16.14
C ILE A 889 33.73 -16.42 17.54
N ASP A 890 35.03 -16.73 17.59
CA ASP A 890 35.81 -16.66 18.83
C ASP A 890 36.30 -15.23 19.14
N SER A 891 36.99 -15.06 20.27
CA SER A 891 37.59 -13.79 20.70
C SER A 891 38.62 -13.19 19.73
N GLN A 892 39.11 -13.95 18.75
CA GLN A 892 40.05 -13.52 17.73
C GLN A 892 39.36 -13.26 16.39
N GLY A 893 38.02 -13.36 16.33
CA GLY A 893 37.22 -13.14 15.14
C GLY A 893 37.18 -14.33 14.16
N ARG A 894 37.67 -15.52 14.56
CA ARG A 894 37.67 -16.71 13.70
C ARG A 894 36.31 -17.41 13.78
N SER A 895 35.77 -17.80 12.62
CA SER A 895 34.52 -18.57 12.56
C SER A 895 34.66 -19.94 13.23
N LEU A 896 33.67 -20.28 14.05
CA LEU A 896 33.56 -21.54 14.78
C LEU A 896 32.60 -22.52 14.09
N GLY A 897 32.78 -23.80 14.39
CA GLY A 897 31.95 -24.89 13.89
C GLY A 897 30.72 -25.18 14.75
N LYS A 898 30.03 -26.28 14.42
CA LYS A 898 28.87 -26.78 15.17
C LYS A 898 29.21 -27.01 16.65
N HIS A 899 28.26 -26.73 17.54
CA HIS A 899 28.36 -26.89 19.00
C HIS A 899 29.51 -26.14 19.69
N GLN A 900 30.13 -25.18 19.00
CA GLN A 900 31.16 -24.32 19.58
C GLN A 900 30.56 -22.98 19.95
N GLU A 901 30.70 -22.59 21.23
CA GLU A 901 30.20 -21.33 21.74
C GLU A 901 31.09 -20.16 21.32
N GLY A 902 30.45 -19.10 20.84
CA GLY A 902 31.11 -17.85 20.48
C GLY A 902 30.11 -16.74 20.23
N GLU A 903 30.59 -15.57 19.82
CA GLU A 903 29.73 -14.45 19.50
C GLU A 903 28.97 -14.69 18.19
N LEU A 904 27.66 -14.45 18.20
CA LEU A 904 26.83 -14.50 17.01
C LEU A 904 27.00 -13.23 16.19
N CYS A 905 27.30 -13.39 14.91
CA CYS A 905 27.37 -12.31 13.94
C CYS A 905 26.41 -12.55 12.78
N PHE A 906 25.66 -11.51 12.39
CA PHE A 906 24.69 -11.62 11.29
C PHE A 906 25.05 -10.68 10.13
N LYS A 907 24.64 -11.03 8.91
CA LYS A 907 24.79 -10.19 7.72
C LYS A 907 23.64 -10.43 6.76
N GLY A 908 23.13 -9.37 6.14
CA GLY A 908 22.07 -9.50 5.13
C GLY A 908 21.16 -8.28 5.10
N PRO A 909 20.06 -8.33 4.33
CA PRO A 909 19.23 -7.16 4.03
C PRO A 909 18.38 -6.67 5.21
N LEU A 910 18.33 -7.41 6.33
CA LEU A 910 17.66 -6.98 7.56
C LEU A 910 18.58 -6.19 8.49
N VAL A 911 19.89 -6.09 8.19
CA VAL A 911 20.83 -5.25 8.95
C VAL A 911 20.53 -3.78 8.65
N VAL A 912 20.32 -3.01 9.71
CA VAL A 912 19.99 -1.58 9.65
C VAL A 912 21.16 -0.72 9.14
N LYS A 913 20.90 0.55 8.81
CA LYS A 913 21.93 1.49 8.32
C LYS A 913 22.97 1.86 9.39
N GLY A 914 22.57 1.92 10.66
CA GLY A 914 23.43 2.28 11.79
C GLY A 914 22.70 3.12 12.85
N TYR A 915 23.47 3.82 13.69
CA TYR A 915 22.94 4.69 14.74
C TYR A 915 22.93 6.17 14.33
N VAL A 916 21.84 6.87 14.62
CA VAL A 916 21.69 8.30 14.31
C VAL A 916 22.71 9.14 15.08
N GLY A 917 23.52 9.92 14.37
CA GLY A 917 24.52 10.81 14.96
C GLY A 917 25.69 10.11 15.70
N ASP A 918 25.82 8.79 15.62
CA ASP A 918 26.85 8.01 16.34
C ASP A 918 27.59 7.04 15.40
N PRO A 919 28.51 7.56 14.56
CA PRO A 919 29.27 6.75 13.61
C PRO A 919 30.29 5.83 14.30
N GLU A 920 30.71 6.14 15.53
CA GLU A 920 31.63 5.30 16.29
C GLU A 920 30.92 4.05 16.81
N ALA A 921 29.76 4.19 17.45
CA ALA A 921 28.96 3.02 17.83
C ALA A 921 28.56 2.21 16.60
N THR A 922 28.28 2.87 15.47
CA THR A 922 27.96 2.18 14.22
C THR A 922 29.12 1.28 13.77
N ARG A 923 30.36 1.79 13.71
CA ARG A 923 31.55 0.99 13.35
C ARG A 923 31.88 -0.11 14.37
N ASN A 924 31.57 0.12 15.65
CA ASN A 924 31.79 -0.86 16.71
C ASN A 924 30.75 -1.99 16.69
N THR A 925 29.58 -1.77 16.08
CA THR A 925 28.50 -2.74 15.98
C THR A 925 28.44 -3.41 14.61
N ILE A 926 28.69 -2.68 13.53
CA ILE A 926 28.68 -3.17 12.15
C ILE A 926 30.11 -3.04 11.61
N ASP A 927 30.74 -4.17 11.31
CA ASP A 927 32.10 -4.17 10.77
C ASP A 927 32.16 -3.73 9.29
N LYS A 928 33.38 -3.51 8.80
CA LYS A 928 33.65 -3.07 7.42
C LYS A 928 33.10 -4.02 6.34
N ASP A 929 32.87 -5.28 6.70
CA ASP A 929 32.37 -6.31 5.79
C ASP A 929 30.84 -6.46 5.90
N GLY A 930 30.19 -5.62 6.73
CA GLY A 930 28.74 -5.57 6.92
C GLY A 930 28.20 -6.61 7.90
N TRP A 931 29.04 -7.21 8.75
CA TRP A 931 28.56 -8.09 9.82
C TRP A 931 28.20 -7.29 11.07
N ILE A 932 27.02 -7.55 11.61
CA ILE A 932 26.63 -7.05 12.92
C ILE A 932 27.13 -7.97 14.02
N HIS A 933 27.88 -7.39 14.97
CA HIS A 933 28.41 -8.05 16.16
C HIS A 933 27.41 -7.87 17.30
N THR A 934 26.70 -8.94 17.64
CA THR A 934 25.57 -8.87 18.58
C THR A 934 26.02 -8.59 20.01
N GLY A 935 27.19 -9.11 20.40
CA GLY A 935 27.58 -9.29 21.79
C GLY A 935 26.73 -10.35 22.50
N ASP A 936 26.08 -11.27 21.78
CA ASP A 936 25.36 -12.41 22.33
C ASP A 936 26.15 -13.70 22.03
N ILE A 937 26.30 -14.56 23.04
CA ILE A 937 27.03 -15.83 22.94
C ILE A 937 26.05 -16.95 22.62
N GLY A 938 26.36 -17.74 21.60
CA GLY A 938 25.55 -18.87 21.20
C GLY A 938 26.33 -19.90 20.37
N TYR A 939 25.63 -20.94 19.98
CA TYR A 939 26.12 -22.00 19.10
C TYR A 939 25.00 -22.50 18.18
N TYR A 940 25.35 -23.34 17.20
CA TYR A 940 24.39 -24.03 16.35
C TYR A 940 24.67 -25.52 16.25
N ASP A 941 23.64 -26.32 16.05
CA ASP A 941 23.73 -27.77 15.99
C ASP A 941 23.85 -28.33 14.56
N GLU A 942 23.78 -29.66 14.41
CA GLU A 942 23.86 -30.36 13.13
C GLU A 942 22.76 -29.98 12.16
N ASP A 943 21.58 -29.69 12.71
CA ASP A 943 20.34 -29.35 12.01
C ASP A 943 20.26 -27.85 11.70
N GLY A 944 21.26 -27.06 12.11
CA GLY A 944 21.32 -25.62 11.89
C GLY A 944 20.42 -24.79 12.83
N TYR A 945 19.95 -25.38 13.93
CA TYR A 945 19.23 -24.66 14.99
C TYR A 945 20.21 -23.95 15.91
N PHE A 946 19.90 -22.71 16.24
CA PHE A 946 20.73 -21.84 17.08
C PHE A 946 20.24 -21.81 18.53
N PHE A 947 21.17 -21.72 19.45
CA PHE A 947 20.93 -21.67 20.89
C PHE A 947 21.68 -20.48 21.48
N ILE A 948 20.96 -19.62 22.20
CA ILE A 948 21.53 -18.45 22.88
C ILE A 948 21.89 -18.86 24.30
N VAL A 949 23.16 -18.80 24.64
CA VAL A 949 23.71 -19.26 25.93
C VAL A 949 23.78 -18.11 26.93
N ASP A 950 24.33 -16.98 26.50
CA ASP A 950 24.50 -15.81 27.34
C ASP A 950 24.52 -14.52 26.51
N ARG A 951 24.46 -13.37 27.17
CA ARG A 951 24.88 -12.12 26.56
C ARG A 951 26.27 -11.75 27.06
N GLN A 952 27.18 -11.40 26.16
CA GLN A 952 28.40 -10.67 26.49
C GLN A 952 28.08 -9.29 27.13
N LYS A 953 26.86 -8.78 26.88
CA LYS A 953 26.31 -7.50 27.36
C LYS A 953 25.13 -7.72 28.34
N GLU A 954 25.31 -7.33 29.59
CA GLU A 954 24.42 -7.70 30.70
C GLU A 954 23.15 -6.82 30.81
N LEU A 955 22.14 -7.04 29.97
CA LEU A 955 20.84 -6.36 30.10
C LEU A 955 19.95 -7.02 31.17
N ILE A 956 19.20 -6.21 31.91
CA ILE A 956 18.25 -6.64 32.96
C ILE A 956 16.88 -6.89 32.33
N LYS A 957 16.35 -8.11 32.48
CA LYS A 957 15.09 -8.58 31.88
C LYS A 957 13.91 -8.33 32.82
N TYR A 958 13.43 -7.09 32.89
CA TYR A 958 12.26 -6.73 33.70
C TYR A 958 10.97 -6.85 32.87
N LYS A 959 10.18 -7.89 33.13
CA LYS A 959 8.94 -8.23 32.39
C LYS A 959 9.22 -8.36 30.88
N GLY A 960 8.64 -7.49 30.06
CA GLY A 960 8.91 -7.41 28.62
C GLY A 960 9.99 -6.39 28.24
N PHE A 961 10.59 -5.69 29.20
CA PHE A 961 11.57 -4.64 28.99
C PHE A 961 13.00 -5.16 29.14
N GLN A 962 13.90 -4.68 28.29
CA GLN A 962 15.34 -4.89 28.41
C GLN A 962 15.98 -3.60 28.96
N VAL A 963 16.25 -3.55 30.26
CA VAL A 963 16.81 -2.39 30.94
C VAL A 963 18.34 -2.48 30.94
N ALA A 964 19.04 -1.46 30.46
CA ALA A 964 20.49 -1.44 30.52
C ALA A 964 21.00 -0.96 31.88
N PRO A 965 21.84 -1.75 32.57
CA PRO A 965 22.54 -1.28 33.75
C PRO A 965 23.29 0.03 33.53
N ALA A 966 23.98 0.15 32.38
CA ALA A 966 24.77 1.32 32.04
C ALA A 966 23.95 2.62 31.97
N GLU A 967 22.66 2.54 31.62
CA GLU A 967 21.76 3.70 31.63
C GLU A 967 21.48 4.19 33.05
N LEU A 968 21.17 3.24 33.95
CA LEU A 968 20.98 3.52 35.38
C LEU A 968 22.27 4.00 36.02
N GLU A 969 23.41 3.39 35.67
CA GLU A 969 24.74 3.79 36.12
C GLU A 969 25.07 5.23 35.64
N ALA A 970 24.80 5.56 34.38
CA ALA A 970 25.05 6.89 33.81
C ALA A 970 24.17 7.98 34.44
N LEU A 971 22.92 7.66 34.81
CA LEU A 971 22.12 8.57 35.61
C LEU A 971 22.69 8.68 37.03
N LEU A 972 22.89 7.57 37.71
CA LEU A 972 23.28 7.54 39.12
C LEU A 972 24.63 8.20 39.36
N ILE A 973 25.59 8.04 38.44
CA ILE A 973 26.90 8.71 38.51
C ILE A 973 26.78 10.24 38.39
N SER A 974 25.69 10.75 37.79
CA SER A 974 25.43 12.20 37.73
C SER A 974 24.92 12.77 39.06
N HIS A 975 24.52 11.92 40.02
CA HIS A 975 24.06 12.37 41.33
C HIS A 975 25.24 12.97 42.13
N PRO A 976 25.11 14.17 42.72
CA PRO A 976 26.23 14.87 43.37
C PRO A 976 26.97 14.04 44.44
N CYS A 977 26.26 13.16 45.14
CA CYS A 977 26.77 12.32 46.24
C CYS A 977 27.24 10.90 45.83
N VAL A 978 27.15 10.51 44.55
CA VAL A 978 27.59 9.19 44.06
C VAL A 978 28.99 9.29 43.47
N ASP A 979 29.89 8.38 43.86
CA ASP A 979 31.29 8.34 43.42
C ASP A 979 31.54 7.29 42.32
N ASP A 980 30.98 6.09 42.51
CA ASP A 980 30.95 5.01 41.51
C ASP A 980 29.66 4.20 41.67
N VAL A 981 29.25 3.50 40.61
CA VAL A 981 28.00 2.73 40.60
C VAL A 981 28.06 1.55 39.65
N ALA A 982 27.42 0.45 40.03
CA ALA A 982 27.13 -0.67 39.15
C ALA A 982 25.70 -1.14 39.36
N VAL A 983 25.05 -1.57 38.29
CA VAL A 983 23.67 -2.03 38.32
C VAL A 983 23.62 -3.47 37.78
N THR A 984 22.73 -4.28 38.36
CA THR A 984 22.48 -5.66 37.93
C THR A 984 21.01 -6.04 38.15
N GLY A 985 20.59 -7.13 37.51
CA GLY A 985 19.29 -7.76 37.76
C GLY A 985 19.39 -8.74 38.93
N VAL A 986 18.37 -8.75 39.80
CA VAL A 986 18.11 -9.84 40.75
C VAL A 986 16.92 -10.67 40.29
N PRO A 987 16.98 -12.02 40.34
CA PRO A 987 15.87 -12.87 39.92
C PRO A 987 14.58 -12.56 40.69
N ASP A 988 13.46 -12.50 39.97
CA ASP A 988 12.11 -12.38 40.53
C ASP A 988 11.15 -13.28 39.75
N GLU A 989 10.35 -14.06 40.46
CA GLU A 989 9.49 -15.08 39.85
C GLU A 989 8.40 -14.46 38.95
N ALA A 990 7.87 -13.30 39.33
CA ALA A 990 6.79 -12.64 38.60
C ALA A 990 7.29 -11.75 37.45
N SER A 991 8.47 -11.12 37.62
CA SER A 991 8.99 -10.09 36.72
C SER A 991 10.22 -10.52 35.92
N GLY A 992 10.77 -11.72 36.14
CA GLY A 992 12.03 -12.16 35.55
C GLY A 992 13.23 -11.64 36.35
N GLU A 993 13.55 -10.36 36.20
CA GLU A 993 14.61 -9.69 36.96
C GLU A 993 14.19 -8.30 37.43
N LEU A 994 14.61 -7.89 38.64
CA LEU A 994 14.42 -6.54 39.18
C LEU A 994 15.75 -5.76 39.15
N PRO A 995 15.79 -4.49 38.68
CA PRO A 995 17.00 -3.68 38.75
C PRO A 995 17.44 -3.40 40.19
N LEU A 996 18.70 -3.67 40.50
CA LEU A 996 19.38 -3.45 41.78
C LEU A 996 20.66 -2.65 41.55
N ALA A 997 20.87 -1.57 42.31
CA ALA A 997 22.08 -0.75 42.24
C ALA A 997 23.04 -1.04 43.40
N PHE A 998 24.34 -1.11 43.09
CA PHE A 998 25.45 -1.07 44.01
C PHE A 998 26.11 0.31 43.92
N VAL A 999 26.13 1.07 45.01
CA VAL A 999 26.52 2.49 45.01
C VAL A 999 27.71 2.72 45.94
N VAL A 1000 28.74 3.40 45.43
CA VAL A 1000 29.83 3.97 46.23
C VAL A 1000 29.50 5.44 46.48
N ARG A 1001 29.50 5.86 47.75
CA ARG A 1001 29.22 7.25 48.12
C ARG A 1001 30.49 8.10 48.02
N LYS A 1002 30.35 9.37 47.64
CA LYS A 1002 31.46 10.31 47.77
C LYS A 1002 31.84 10.49 49.24
N PRO A 1003 33.14 10.63 49.56
CA PRO A 1003 33.60 10.86 50.92
C PRO A 1003 32.86 12.01 51.60
N GLY A 1004 32.40 11.79 52.84
CA GLY A 1004 31.71 12.81 53.64
C GLY A 1004 30.23 13.07 53.28
N THR A 1005 29.67 12.36 52.30
CA THR A 1005 28.25 12.51 51.93
C THR A 1005 27.34 11.51 52.66
N LYS A 1006 26.11 11.93 52.96
CA LYS A 1006 25.03 11.05 53.45
C LYS A 1006 24.00 10.89 52.34
N LEU A 1007 23.85 9.66 51.85
CA LEU A 1007 22.92 9.32 50.76
C LEU A 1007 22.19 8.03 51.14
N THR A 1008 20.87 8.08 51.29
CA THR A 1008 20.03 6.94 51.68
C THR A 1008 19.59 6.11 50.47
N GLU A 1009 19.18 4.85 50.69
CA GLU A 1009 18.62 4.00 49.61
C GLU A 1009 17.42 4.69 48.95
N ARG A 1010 16.52 5.28 49.75
CA ARG A 1010 15.31 5.93 49.26
C ARG A 1010 15.62 7.18 48.42
N GLU A 1011 16.66 7.95 48.75
CA GLU A 1011 17.08 9.10 47.95
C GLU A 1011 17.63 8.66 46.58
N VAL A 1012 18.38 7.56 46.53
CA VAL A 1012 18.88 6.97 45.27
C VAL A 1012 17.72 6.43 44.42
N GLU A 1013 16.81 5.66 45.04
CA GLU A 1013 15.60 5.17 44.38
C GLU A 1013 14.75 6.33 43.86
N LYS A 1014 14.55 7.37 44.69
CA LYS A 1014 13.79 8.56 44.32
C LYS A 1014 14.45 9.32 43.17
N PHE A 1015 15.78 9.46 43.19
CA PHE A 1015 16.50 10.10 42.09
C PHE A 1015 16.29 9.37 40.76
N VAL A 1016 16.30 8.02 40.79
CA VAL A 1016 15.94 7.21 39.61
C VAL A 1016 14.46 7.34 39.25
N GLU A 1017 13.55 7.33 40.23
CA GLU A 1017 12.10 7.49 40.01
C GLU A 1017 11.74 8.84 39.37
N ASP A 1018 12.46 9.90 39.74
CA ASP A 1018 12.23 11.26 39.27
C ASP A 1018 12.78 11.47 37.84
N HIS A 1019 13.75 10.67 37.38
CA HIS A 1019 14.43 10.85 36.10
C HIS A 1019 14.22 9.72 35.07
N LEU A 1020 13.84 8.51 35.49
CA LEU A 1020 13.66 7.36 34.59
C LEU A 1020 12.26 6.76 34.69
N SER A 1021 11.81 6.26 33.55
CA SER A 1021 10.55 5.53 33.39
C SER A 1021 10.38 4.37 34.37
N PRO A 1022 9.13 3.99 34.74
CA PRO A 1022 8.87 3.00 35.78
C PRO A 1022 9.53 1.65 35.53
N ALA A 1023 9.72 1.21 34.29
CA ALA A 1023 10.37 -0.06 33.99
C ALA A 1023 11.83 -0.13 34.48
N LYS A 1024 12.50 1.02 34.60
CA LYS A 1024 13.92 1.15 34.99
C LYS A 1024 14.13 1.37 36.48
N ARG A 1025 13.05 1.54 37.27
CA ARG A 1025 13.14 1.77 38.72
C ARG A 1025 13.85 0.63 39.43
N LEU A 1026 14.63 0.98 40.46
CA LEU A 1026 15.43 0.09 41.27
C LEU A 1026 14.58 -0.78 42.23
N ARG A 1027 13.70 -1.62 41.68
CA ARG A 1027 12.80 -2.48 42.48
C ARG A 1027 13.52 -3.59 43.24
N GLY A 1028 14.74 -3.92 42.84
CA GLY A 1028 15.62 -4.80 43.61
C GLY A 1028 16.26 -4.09 44.81
N GLY A 1029 16.16 -2.75 44.87
CA GLY A 1029 16.71 -1.91 45.92
C GLY A 1029 18.05 -1.27 45.56
N VAL A 1030 18.74 -0.78 46.60
CA VAL A 1030 20.07 -0.15 46.53
C VAL A 1030 20.93 -0.75 47.63
N ILE A 1031 22.18 -1.09 47.31
CA ILE A 1031 23.18 -1.58 48.27
C ILE A 1031 24.39 -0.65 48.22
N PHE A 1032 24.82 -0.16 49.38
CA PHE A 1032 26.05 0.61 49.46
C PHE A 1032 27.26 -0.32 49.60
N VAL A 1033 28.30 -0.06 48.81
CA VAL A 1033 29.56 -0.82 48.82
C VAL A 1033 30.74 0.15 48.83
N ASP A 1034 31.89 -0.32 49.29
CA ASP A 1034 33.12 0.48 49.33
C ASP A 1034 33.74 0.64 47.93
N GLU A 1035 33.60 -0.39 47.07
CA GLU A 1035 34.12 -0.38 45.71
C GLU A 1035 33.28 -1.24 44.74
N ILE A 1036 33.32 -0.88 43.45
CA ILE A 1036 32.73 -1.67 42.38
C ILE A 1036 33.76 -2.68 41.85
N PRO A 1037 33.48 -4.00 41.88
CA PRO A 1037 34.43 -5.00 41.41
C PRO A 1037 34.61 -4.89 39.90
N ARG A 1038 35.85 -4.73 39.44
CA ARG A 1038 36.22 -4.60 38.03
C ARG A 1038 37.35 -5.59 37.68
N ASN A 1039 37.42 -5.99 36.41
CA ASN A 1039 38.55 -6.75 35.89
C ASN A 1039 39.75 -5.81 35.63
N PRO A 1040 40.95 -6.34 35.29
CA PRO A 1040 42.13 -5.51 35.01
C PRO A 1040 41.99 -4.51 33.85
N SER A 1041 41.01 -4.70 32.96
CA SER A 1041 40.70 -3.75 31.88
C SER A 1041 39.64 -2.70 32.26
N GLY A 1042 39.23 -2.64 33.54
CA GLY A 1042 38.28 -1.67 34.07
C GLY A 1042 36.79 -2.03 33.87
N LYS A 1043 36.49 -3.21 33.29
CA LYS A 1043 35.11 -3.69 33.07
C LYS A 1043 34.51 -4.23 34.38
N ILE A 1044 33.30 -3.80 34.71
CA ILE A 1044 32.55 -4.26 35.90
C ILE A 1044 32.35 -5.78 35.87
N LEU A 1045 32.71 -6.44 36.96
CA LEU A 1045 32.53 -7.88 37.19
C LEU A 1045 31.15 -8.15 37.82
N ARG A 1046 30.09 -7.92 37.05
CA ARG A 1046 28.71 -8.03 37.54
C ARG A 1046 28.31 -9.46 37.96
N ARG A 1047 28.98 -10.51 37.48
CA ARG A 1047 28.81 -11.88 38.02
C ARG A 1047 29.02 -11.91 39.55
N VAL A 1048 30.04 -11.20 40.05
CA VAL A 1048 30.33 -11.11 41.50
C VAL A 1048 29.20 -10.35 42.21
N LEU A 1049 28.68 -9.29 41.60
CA LEU A 1049 27.55 -8.53 42.13
C LEU A 1049 26.26 -9.35 42.19
N LYS A 1050 25.98 -10.16 41.15
CA LYS A 1050 24.83 -11.09 41.13
C LYS A 1050 24.94 -12.14 42.22
N GLU A 1051 26.12 -12.71 42.47
CA GLU A 1051 26.34 -13.64 43.58
C GLU A 1051 26.12 -12.99 44.94
N ARG A 1052 26.61 -11.75 45.14
CA ARG A 1052 26.33 -10.97 46.36
C ARG A 1052 24.84 -10.72 46.55
N ALA A 1053 24.09 -10.58 45.46
CA ALA A 1053 22.65 -10.33 45.49
C ALA A 1053 21.79 -11.59 45.69
N LYS A 1054 22.28 -12.80 45.39
CA LYS A 1054 21.53 -14.07 45.55
C LYS A 1054 21.05 -14.35 46.99
N ASN A 1055 21.69 -13.74 47.98
CA ASN A 1055 21.35 -13.91 49.40
C ASN A 1055 20.31 -12.89 49.90
N LEU A 1056 19.82 -12.00 49.04
CA LEU A 1056 18.84 -10.99 49.40
C LEU A 1056 17.43 -11.48 49.05
N LYS A 1057 16.52 -11.45 50.03
CA LYS A 1057 15.09 -11.68 49.78
C LYS A 1057 14.51 -10.47 49.05
N SER A 1058 13.66 -10.75 48.06
CA SER A 1058 12.82 -9.73 47.40
C SER A 1058 12.15 -8.82 48.45
N LYS A 1059 12.20 -7.50 48.24
CA LYS A 1059 11.42 -6.51 49.03
C LYS A 1059 9.97 -6.35 48.50
N LEU A 1060 9.61 -7.06 47.42
CA LEU A 1060 8.27 -7.17 46.83
C LEU A 1060 7.57 -8.46 47.27
#